data_AF-A0A2K1P586-F1
#
_entry.id   AF-A0A2K1P586-F1
#
_cell.length_a   1.000
_cell.length_b   1.000
_cell.length_c   1.000
_cell.angle_alpha   90.00
_cell.angle_beta   90.00
_cell.angle_gamma   90.00
#
_symmetry.space_group_name_H-M   'P 1'
#
loop_
_entity.id
_entity.type
_entity.pdbx_description
1 polymer ?
#
loop_
_entity_poly.entity_id
_entity_poly.type
_entity_poly.pdbx_seq_one_letter_code
_entity_poly.pdbx_strand_id
1 'polypeptide(L)'
;MKKLAILLITVIFSLTAFTIDVEAVGDFFTTLIQTYNEEGSVSNEEFDSFFQELSNLGLYRFYRTQMIGSAEYVDRPTNVQTYLSQIYDNVQSQFTTIEEKLALAGFLVYVQSDLSGEQITQEMIRSMPAYFATVQDYTRSLENDALTYFGNVIIYSLGIVDTAPFTDIQRFESKAEILDKRFYIYEGETNPEYNKIILENKESLEHGIQQLAQSDTTGRPLQIAIDQLSYNYVNSLINETNEQIQQVTQMFIEEGRHGVNISFIRIIIYAALILVTFLFLRKYFWITVLSIFGVEFVYLLAFYNPIKDTVSSFIYGSYIVTFVFLFLAVLLFKSIGKKIKFTEKVINFSIFFLVLLTLFVPSYYSYDLLMGKNTQFDNSTFETQLLNDVVAYPHAPLHKTISSLNSHLGSEYSKVNTFYKSTFASFLDDLLNSQVLSNLQGSSVQTNRDGLKIDKVENYRGIPLDFSKEVTDFVNSSEITERNIYNEVDTLKVQVHDVLKFSDAEFESKFMDTSNQLLRSTDLIDPLLPTLYSFFDVEKVDKINLKAYNTVFGTKIFLLFFLSLTILVIFEEKFVKYISLISMYFLSILSFIKVTPLEVFSQTGYPIIHTVDYTINYIFGIILLILTSLLFLRYLHYQRNK
;
A
#
# COMPACT_ATOMS: atom_id res chain seq x y z
N MET A 1 1.89 23.32 -56.67
CA MET A 1 1.18 22.32 -55.85
C MET A 1 2.10 21.60 -54.87
N LYS A 2 3.21 20.95 -55.27
CA LYS A 2 4.14 20.30 -54.32
C LYS A 2 4.74 21.22 -53.24
N LYS A 3 5.15 22.44 -53.59
CA LYS A 3 5.67 23.43 -52.61
C LYS A 3 4.61 23.95 -51.63
N LEU A 4 3.34 23.98 -52.06
CA LEU A 4 2.22 24.46 -51.25
C LEU A 4 1.74 23.37 -50.29
N ALA A 5 1.80 22.10 -50.71
CA ALA A 5 1.59 20.94 -49.86
C ALA A 5 2.72 20.76 -48.84
N ILE A 6 3.99 20.95 -49.24
CA ILE A 6 5.11 20.94 -48.27
C ILE A 6 4.94 22.08 -47.28
N LEU A 7 4.64 23.32 -47.73
CA LEU A 7 4.42 24.45 -46.83
C LEU A 7 3.21 24.26 -45.91
N LEU A 8 2.12 23.63 -46.38
CA LEU A 8 0.99 23.26 -45.52
C LEU A 8 1.36 22.16 -44.52
N ILE A 9 2.16 21.16 -44.92
CA ILE A 9 2.65 20.11 -44.02
C ILE A 9 3.63 20.70 -42.99
N THR A 10 4.51 21.63 -43.39
CA THR A 10 5.44 22.31 -42.46
C THR A 10 4.70 23.27 -41.54
N VAL A 11 3.66 23.96 -42.03
CA VAL A 11 2.81 24.84 -41.21
C VAL A 11 1.97 24.02 -40.22
N ILE A 12 1.41 22.87 -40.64
CA ILE A 12 0.69 21.95 -39.76
C ILE A 12 1.63 21.30 -38.74
N PHE A 13 2.84 20.87 -39.14
CA PHE A 13 3.86 20.37 -38.20
C PHE A 13 4.41 21.45 -37.26
N SER A 14 4.39 22.72 -37.67
CA SER A 14 4.78 23.84 -36.81
C SER A 14 3.66 24.32 -35.88
N LEU A 15 2.40 23.96 -36.17
CA LEU A 15 1.23 24.26 -35.35
C LEU A 15 1.05 23.27 -34.18
N THR A 16 1.71 22.12 -34.21
CA THR A 16 1.67 21.10 -33.13
C THR A 16 2.79 21.25 -32.12
N ALA A 17 3.47 22.41 -32.07
CA ALA A 17 4.73 22.48 -31.35
C ALA A 17 4.55 22.53 -29.82
N PHE A 18 3.48 23.12 -29.25
CA PHE A 18 3.41 23.31 -27.79
C PHE A 18 1.99 23.37 -27.18
N THR A 19 0.96 22.90 -27.87
CA THR A 19 -0.39 22.71 -27.31
C THR A 19 -0.69 21.21 -27.14
N ILE A 20 -1.26 20.82 -26.01
CA ILE A 20 -1.63 19.40 -25.77
C ILE A 20 -2.74 19.03 -26.75
N ASP A 21 -2.49 18.04 -27.59
CA ASP A 21 -3.53 17.48 -28.46
C ASP A 21 -4.46 16.58 -27.63
N VAL A 22 -5.52 17.18 -27.09
CA VAL A 22 -6.50 16.48 -26.23
C VAL A 22 -7.15 15.29 -26.94
N GLU A 23 -7.35 15.38 -28.26
CA GLU A 23 -7.92 14.29 -29.07
C GLU A 23 -6.94 13.12 -29.15
N ALA A 24 -5.66 13.39 -29.42
CA ALA A 24 -4.62 12.37 -29.40
C ALA A 24 -4.48 11.70 -28.02
N VAL A 25 -4.52 12.48 -26.92
CA VAL A 25 -4.50 11.91 -25.55
C VAL A 25 -5.69 10.95 -25.33
N GLY A 26 -6.88 11.33 -25.80
CA GLY A 26 -8.09 10.49 -25.70
C GLY A 26 -7.98 9.20 -26.51
N ASP A 27 -7.50 9.28 -27.75
CA ASP A 27 -7.30 8.11 -28.62
C ASP A 27 -6.30 7.11 -28.00
N PHE A 28 -5.18 7.61 -27.45
CA PHE A 28 -4.22 6.76 -26.74
C PHE A 28 -4.83 6.17 -25.47
N PHE A 29 -5.52 6.97 -24.65
CA PHE A 29 -6.13 6.54 -23.40
C PHE A 29 -7.18 5.44 -23.61
N THR A 30 -8.07 5.61 -24.58
CA THR A 30 -9.09 4.62 -24.93
C THR A 30 -8.49 3.33 -25.47
N THR A 31 -7.41 3.43 -26.27
CA THR A 31 -6.67 2.26 -26.77
C THR A 31 -6.05 1.47 -25.61
N LEU A 32 -5.45 2.14 -24.63
CA LEU A 32 -4.88 1.50 -23.43
C LEU A 32 -5.97 0.81 -22.60
N ILE A 33 -7.12 1.47 -22.41
CA ILE A 33 -8.29 0.90 -21.74
C ILE A 33 -8.79 -0.35 -22.46
N GLN A 34 -8.92 -0.30 -23.78
CA GLN A 34 -9.39 -1.43 -24.58
C GLN A 34 -8.43 -2.62 -24.46
N THR A 35 -7.14 -2.36 -24.58
CA THR A 35 -6.09 -3.38 -24.43
C THR A 35 -6.11 -4.02 -23.04
N TYR A 36 -6.34 -3.23 -21.99
CA TYR A 36 -6.50 -3.72 -20.62
C TYR A 36 -7.72 -4.64 -20.45
N ASN A 37 -8.87 -4.25 -21.01
CA ASN A 37 -10.11 -5.02 -20.86
C ASN A 37 -10.16 -6.29 -21.72
N GLU A 38 -9.41 -6.33 -22.83
CA GLU A 38 -9.36 -7.48 -23.74
C GLU A 38 -8.33 -8.56 -23.32
N GLU A 39 -7.86 -8.52 -22.06
CA GLU A 39 -6.93 -9.48 -21.44
C GLU A 39 -5.75 -9.88 -22.36
N GLY A 40 -5.01 -8.89 -22.87
CA GLY A 40 -3.75 -9.14 -23.59
C GLY A 40 -3.90 -9.86 -24.94
N SER A 41 -5.11 -9.90 -25.52
CA SER A 41 -5.31 -10.49 -26.86
C SER A 41 -4.84 -9.61 -28.02
N VAL A 42 -4.45 -8.35 -27.73
CA VAL A 42 -3.78 -7.45 -28.68
C VAL A 42 -2.29 -7.50 -28.39
N SER A 43 -1.52 -8.11 -29.30
CA SER A 43 -0.06 -8.21 -29.24
C SER A 43 0.60 -6.83 -29.36
N ASN A 44 0.66 -6.08 -28.27
CA ASN A 44 1.42 -4.85 -28.20
C ASN A 44 2.58 -5.06 -27.22
N GLU A 45 3.77 -5.35 -27.74
CA GLU A 45 4.96 -5.73 -26.95
C GLU A 45 5.34 -4.69 -25.88
N GLU A 46 5.00 -3.41 -26.11
CA GLU A 46 5.19 -2.30 -25.16
C GLU A 46 4.37 -2.50 -23.87
N PHE A 47 3.18 -3.09 -23.98
CA PHE A 47 2.21 -3.22 -22.90
C PHE A 47 2.36 -4.52 -22.08
N ASP A 48 3.09 -5.50 -22.60
CA ASP A 48 3.42 -6.75 -21.87
C ASP A 48 4.22 -6.44 -20.59
N SER A 49 5.13 -5.47 -20.68
CA SER A 49 5.92 -5.01 -19.53
C SER A 49 5.05 -4.44 -18.41
N PHE A 50 4.00 -3.69 -18.77
CA PHE A 50 3.04 -3.14 -17.81
C PHE A 50 2.26 -4.26 -17.12
N PHE A 51 1.72 -5.23 -17.86
CA PHE A 51 0.97 -6.35 -17.27
C PHE A 51 1.83 -7.25 -16.40
N GLN A 52 3.08 -7.49 -16.79
CA GLN A 52 4.04 -8.23 -15.97
C GLN A 52 4.29 -7.51 -14.64
N GLU A 53 4.55 -6.20 -14.67
CA GLU A 53 4.74 -5.43 -13.44
C GLU A 53 3.46 -5.34 -12.59
N LEU A 54 2.29 -5.26 -13.22
CA LEU A 54 1.00 -5.30 -12.51
C LEU A 54 0.78 -6.66 -11.83
N SER A 55 1.16 -7.76 -12.48
CA SER A 55 1.15 -9.10 -11.89
C SER A 55 2.14 -9.19 -10.71
N ASN A 56 3.35 -8.65 -10.87
CA ASN A 56 4.37 -8.58 -9.82
C ASN A 56 3.89 -7.76 -8.61
N LEU A 57 3.12 -6.68 -8.81
CA LEU A 57 2.47 -5.92 -7.73
C LEU A 57 1.49 -6.79 -6.93
N GLY A 58 0.68 -7.61 -7.62
CA GLY A 58 -0.20 -8.59 -7.00
C GLY A 58 0.59 -9.59 -6.14
N LEU A 59 1.62 -10.21 -6.72
CA LEU A 59 2.52 -11.17 -6.06
C LEU A 59 3.21 -10.56 -4.84
N TYR A 60 3.75 -9.35 -4.95
CA TYR A 60 4.36 -8.65 -3.82
C TYR A 60 3.40 -8.51 -2.64
N ARG A 61 2.16 -8.05 -2.88
CA ARG A 61 1.18 -7.92 -1.78
C ARG A 61 0.80 -9.25 -1.19
N PHE A 62 0.70 -10.28 -2.00
CA PHE A 62 0.44 -11.63 -1.53
C PHE A 62 1.59 -12.14 -0.65
N TYR A 63 2.85 -12.11 -1.13
CA TYR A 63 4.01 -12.55 -0.35
C TYR A 63 4.18 -11.76 0.93
N ARG A 64 4.04 -10.43 0.87
CA ARG A 64 4.06 -9.57 2.06
C ARG A 64 3.01 -10.03 3.08
N THR A 65 1.79 -10.30 2.64
CA THR A 65 0.70 -10.77 3.52
C THR A 65 1.02 -12.13 4.14
N GLN A 66 1.66 -13.04 3.40
CA GLN A 66 2.09 -14.33 3.92
C GLN A 66 3.25 -14.23 4.92
N MET A 67 4.22 -13.34 4.67
CA MET A 67 5.46 -13.22 5.43
C MET A 67 5.31 -12.36 6.69
N ILE A 68 4.68 -11.18 6.58
CA ILE A 68 4.61 -10.18 7.66
C ILE A 68 3.19 -9.65 7.90
N GLY A 69 2.17 -10.22 7.26
CA GLY A 69 0.78 -9.80 7.40
C GLY A 69 0.38 -8.60 6.52
N SER A 70 -0.84 -8.10 6.71
CA SER A 70 -1.34 -6.92 5.99
C SER A 70 -0.60 -5.65 6.42
N ALA A 71 -0.52 -4.65 5.55
CA ALA A 71 0.11 -3.37 5.89
C ALA A 71 -0.62 -2.72 7.09
N GLU A 72 0.09 -2.51 8.20
CA GLU A 72 -0.44 -1.75 9.33
C GLU A 72 -0.54 -0.28 8.95
N TYR A 73 -1.62 0.38 9.36
CA TYR A 73 -1.90 1.81 9.10
C TYR A 73 -0.85 2.78 9.67
N VAL A 74 0.12 2.26 10.43
CA VAL A 74 1.13 3.03 11.18
C VAL A 74 2.41 3.25 10.37
N ASP A 75 2.65 2.46 9.31
CA ASP A 75 3.82 2.58 8.45
C ASP A 75 3.36 3.13 7.10
N ARG A 76 3.70 4.40 6.80
CA ARG A 76 3.34 5.19 5.59
C ARG A 76 2.42 4.45 4.61
N PRO A 77 1.11 4.76 4.54
CA PRO A 77 0.21 4.12 3.59
C PRO A 77 0.71 4.44 2.18
N THR A 78 1.50 3.54 1.63
CA THR A 78 1.96 3.61 0.26
C THR A 78 0.74 3.16 -0.53
N ASN A 79 0.00 4.14 -1.04
CA ASN A 79 -1.24 3.90 -1.75
C ASN A 79 -0.92 3.11 -3.04
N VAL A 80 -1.91 2.38 -3.58
CA VAL A 80 -1.76 1.71 -4.88
C VAL A 80 -1.26 2.66 -5.96
N GLN A 81 -1.63 3.95 -5.88
CA GLN A 81 -1.11 5.04 -6.71
C GLN A 81 0.42 5.13 -6.76
N THR A 82 1.09 4.96 -5.61
CA THR A 82 2.55 5.02 -5.55
C THR A 82 3.16 3.83 -6.28
N TYR A 83 2.60 2.63 -6.11
CA TYR A 83 3.08 1.45 -6.82
C TYR A 83 2.79 1.53 -8.32
N LEU A 84 1.61 2.00 -8.72
CA LEU A 84 1.28 2.23 -10.14
C LEU A 84 2.22 3.28 -10.75
N SER A 85 2.62 4.30 -9.99
CA SER A 85 3.62 5.27 -10.45
C SER A 85 5.03 4.68 -10.53
N GLN A 86 5.39 3.69 -9.70
CA GLN A 86 6.64 2.95 -9.89
C GLN A 86 6.60 2.12 -11.18
N ILE A 87 5.44 1.55 -11.54
CA ILE A 87 5.27 0.90 -12.84
C ILE A 87 5.44 1.93 -13.97
N TYR A 88 4.83 3.11 -13.83
CA TYR A 88 5.01 4.23 -14.77
C TYR A 88 6.49 4.52 -15.01
N ASP A 89 7.28 4.66 -13.94
CA ASP A 89 8.69 5.00 -14.06
C ASP A 89 9.51 3.96 -14.85
N ASN A 90 9.09 2.70 -14.80
CA ASN A 90 9.74 1.61 -15.53
C ASN A 90 9.35 1.54 -17.01
N VAL A 91 8.16 2.02 -17.38
CA VAL A 91 7.63 1.90 -18.76
C VAL A 91 7.62 3.22 -19.52
N GLN A 92 7.64 4.37 -18.83
CA GLN A 92 7.48 5.70 -19.45
C GLN A 92 8.53 6.02 -20.50
N SER A 93 9.72 5.39 -20.45
CA SER A 93 10.79 5.59 -21.44
C SER A 93 10.43 5.08 -22.83
N GLN A 94 9.40 4.25 -22.94
CA GLN A 94 8.86 3.76 -24.22
C GLN A 94 8.00 4.83 -24.91
N PHE A 95 7.49 5.80 -24.14
CA PHE A 95 6.64 6.88 -24.63
C PHE A 95 7.45 8.15 -24.84
N THR A 96 7.32 8.77 -26.01
CA THR A 96 8.15 9.90 -26.42
C THR A 96 7.42 11.23 -26.35
N THR A 97 6.11 11.24 -26.62
CA THR A 97 5.30 12.47 -26.64
C THR A 97 4.72 12.77 -25.27
N ILE A 98 4.33 14.03 -25.04
CA ILE A 98 3.63 14.40 -23.81
C ILE A 98 2.24 13.79 -23.78
N GLU A 99 1.60 13.66 -24.94
CA GLU A 99 0.26 13.10 -25.10
C GLU A 99 0.22 11.64 -24.64
N GLU A 100 1.18 10.83 -25.10
CA GLU A 100 1.35 9.43 -24.70
C GLU A 100 1.58 9.29 -23.20
N LYS A 101 2.45 10.14 -22.63
CA LYS A 101 2.77 10.12 -21.21
C LYS A 101 1.59 10.54 -20.33
N LEU A 102 0.82 11.54 -20.76
CA LEU A 102 -0.41 11.97 -20.09
C LEU A 102 -1.48 10.89 -20.19
N ALA A 103 -1.66 10.27 -21.36
CA ALA A 103 -2.61 9.18 -21.57
C ALA A 103 -2.27 7.97 -20.71
N LEU A 104 -0.99 7.59 -20.62
CA LEU A 104 -0.52 6.52 -19.74
C LEU A 104 -0.79 6.86 -18.27
N ALA A 105 -0.48 8.08 -17.82
CA ALA A 105 -0.73 8.49 -16.45
C ALA A 105 -2.24 8.50 -16.11
N GLY A 106 -3.10 8.94 -17.05
CA GLY A 106 -4.55 8.82 -16.95
C GLY A 106 -5.02 7.38 -16.91
N PHE A 107 -4.41 6.50 -17.73
CA PHE A 107 -4.69 5.08 -17.74
C PHE A 107 -4.38 4.41 -16.39
N LEU A 108 -3.34 4.82 -15.67
CA LEU A 108 -3.08 4.32 -14.32
C LEU A 108 -4.18 4.69 -13.33
N VAL A 109 -4.84 5.84 -13.50
CA VAL A 109 -6.01 6.22 -12.70
C VAL A 109 -7.19 5.30 -13.01
N TYR A 110 -7.36 4.94 -14.29
CA TYR A 110 -8.34 3.96 -14.69
C TYR A 110 -8.07 2.58 -14.07
N VAL A 111 -6.82 2.11 -14.10
CA VAL A 111 -6.43 0.84 -13.45
C VAL A 111 -6.67 0.90 -11.94
N GLN A 112 -6.31 2.01 -11.27
CA GLN A 112 -6.63 2.21 -9.86
C GLN A 112 -8.14 2.09 -9.60
N SER A 113 -8.96 2.73 -10.42
CA SER A 113 -10.43 2.70 -10.34
C SER A 113 -10.98 1.29 -10.53
N ASP A 114 -10.46 0.50 -11.47
CA ASP A 114 -10.86 -0.90 -11.65
C ASP A 114 -10.45 -1.79 -10.46
N LEU A 115 -9.25 -1.59 -9.92
CA LEU A 115 -8.73 -2.34 -8.77
C LEU A 115 -9.49 -2.03 -7.47
N SER A 116 -9.89 -0.76 -7.26
CA SER A 116 -10.63 -0.34 -6.06
C SER A 116 -12.15 -0.46 -6.19
N GLY A 117 -12.67 -0.56 -7.42
CA GLY A 117 -14.11 -0.50 -7.70
C GLY A 117 -14.72 0.89 -7.45
N GLU A 118 -13.90 1.94 -7.38
CA GLU A 118 -14.33 3.33 -7.17
C GLU A 118 -14.42 4.09 -8.50
N GLN A 119 -15.17 5.19 -8.53
CA GLN A 119 -15.23 6.05 -9.72
C GLN A 119 -13.97 6.91 -9.84
N ILE A 120 -13.55 7.17 -11.08
CA ILE A 120 -12.53 8.18 -11.36
C ILE A 120 -13.07 9.56 -10.93
N THR A 121 -12.31 10.23 -10.09
CA THR A 121 -12.59 11.59 -9.64
C THR A 121 -11.42 12.49 -10.01
N GLN A 122 -11.68 13.80 -10.09
CA GLN A 122 -10.62 14.79 -10.32
C GLN A 122 -9.52 14.70 -9.26
N GLU A 123 -9.87 14.43 -8.00
CA GLU A 123 -8.90 14.25 -6.93
C GLU A 123 -8.03 12.99 -7.13
N MET A 124 -8.62 11.88 -7.59
CA MET A 124 -7.89 10.66 -7.90
C MET A 124 -6.86 10.89 -9.03
N ILE A 125 -7.23 11.65 -10.07
CA ILE A 125 -6.33 12.03 -11.16
C ILE A 125 -5.19 12.92 -10.65
N ARG A 126 -5.53 13.99 -9.91
CA ARG A 126 -4.54 14.96 -9.42
C ARG A 126 -3.59 14.40 -8.37
N SER A 127 -4.06 13.43 -7.58
CA SER A 127 -3.24 12.76 -6.57
C SER A 127 -2.35 11.65 -7.13
N MET A 128 -2.54 11.24 -8.40
CA MET A 128 -1.68 10.26 -9.05
C MET A 128 -0.27 10.87 -9.27
N PRO A 129 0.79 10.34 -8.62
CA PRO A 129 2.13 10.92 -8.73
C PRO A 129 2.65 11.00 -10.15
N ALA A 130 2.43 9.96 -10.97
CA ALA A 130 2.79 9.96 -12.38
C ALA A 130 2.13 11.14 -13.14
N TYR A 131 0.82 11.33 -13.00
CA TYR A 131 0.08 12.41 -13.66
C TYR A 131 0.58 13.79 -13.23
N PHE A 132 0.75 13.99 -11.92
CA PHE A 132 1.26 15.24 -11.36
C PHE A 132 2.67 15.57 -11.89
N ALA A 133 3.57 14.58 -11.91
CA ALA A 133 4.93 14.75 -12.42
C ALA A 133 4.94 15.08 -13.92
N THR A 134 4.18 14.33 -14.73
CA THR A 134 4.08 14.58 -16.18
C THR A 134 3.58 15.99 -16.49
N VAL A 135 2.52 16.44 -15.80
CA VAL A 135 2.00 17.81 -15.95
C VAL A 135 3.03 18.85 -15.52
N GLN A 136 3.68 18.65 -14.37
CA GLN A 136 4.66 19.60 -13.84
C GLN A 136 5.89 19.72 -14.75
N ASP A 137 6.41 18.60 -15.27
CA ASP A 137 7.54 18.58 -16.17
C ASP A 137 7.22 19.28 -17.49
N TYR A 138 6.02 19.04 -18.03
CA TYR A 138 5.54 19.73 -19.23
C TYR A 138 5.37 21.23 -19.02
N THR A 139 4.65 21.66 -17.98
CA THR A 139 4.47 23.10 -17.67
C THR A 139 5.80 23.79 -17.47
N ARG A 140 6.75 23.14 -16.77
CA ARG A 140 8.09 23.69 -16.54
C ARG A 140 8.90 23.79 -17.84
N SER A 141 8.83 22.79 -18.71
CA SER A 141 9.50 22.83 -20.02
C SER A 141 8.94 23.97 -20.86
N LEU A 142 7.62 24.05 -20.97
CA LEU A 142 6.93 25.12 -21.71
C LEU A 142 7.28 26.50 -21.18
N GLU A 143 7.24 26.70 -19.86
CA GLU A 143 7.59 27.97 -19.21
C GLU A 143 9.04 28.37 -19.53
N ASN A 144 10.00 27.45 -19.40
CA ASN A 144 11.41 27.73 -19.69
C ASN A 144 11.63 28.07 -21.16
N ASP A 145 11.02 27.31 -22.07
CA ASP A 145 11.15 27.52 -23.51
C ASP A 145 10.52 28.86 -23.92
N ALA A 146 9.34 29.17 -23.41
CA ALA A 146 8.65 30.44 -23.66
C ALA A 146 9.41 31.64 -23.08
N LEU A 147 9.90 31.55 -21.83
CA LEU A 147 10.73 32.60 -21.21
C LEU A 147 11.99 32.87 -22.03
N THR A 148 12.65 31.81 -22.50
CA THR A 148 13.84 31.92 -23.35
C THR A 148 13.49 32.58 -24.69
N TYR A 149 12.37 32.19 -25.30
CA TYR A 149 11.90 32.74 -26.58
C TYR A 149 11.57 34.24 -26.49
N PHE A 150 10.68 34.63 -25.58
CA PHE A 150 10.30 36.03 -25.39
C PHE A 150 11.48 36.85 -24.91
N GLY A 151 12.29 36.30 -24.00
CA GLY A 151 13.53 36.92 -23.56
C GLY A 151 14.47 37.21 -24.74
N ASN A 152 14.67 36.25 -25.66
CA ASN A 152 15.48 36.45 -26.86
C ASN A 152 14.95 37.61 -27.72
N VAL A 153 13.63 37.71 -27.90
CA VAL A 153 12.98 38.76 -28.69
C VAL A 153 13.15 40.14 -28.03
N ILE A 154 13.02 40.22 -26.70
CA ILE A 154 13.22 41.45 -25.93
C ILE A 154 14.67 41.91 -26.03
N ILE A 155 15.65 41.02 -25.83
CA ILE A 155 17.07 41.39 -25.92
C ILE A 155 17.50 41.74 -27.36
N TYR A 156 16.83 41.18 -28.36
CA TYR A 156 17.00 41.56 -29.76
C TYR A 156 16.47 42.98 -30.04
N SER A 157 15.29 43.31 -29.52
CA SER A 157 14.68 44.63 -29.64
C SER A 157 15.48 45.71 -28.91
N LEU A 158 16.11 45.37 -27.77
CA LEU A 158 17.05 46.23 -27.03
C LEU A 158 18.44 46.38 -27.70
N GLY A 159 18.71 45.65 -28.78
CA GLY A 159 19.99 45.72 -29.50
C GLY A 159 21.15 44.96 -28.83
N ILE A 160 20.87 44.07 -27.87
CA ILE A 160 21.89 43.28 -27.14
C ILE A 160 22.41 42.12 -27.99
N VAL A 161 21.56 41.59 -28.88
CA VAL A 161 21.86 40.50 -29.84
C VAL A 161 21.37 40.86 -31.24
N ASP A 162 22.01 40.27 -32.25
CA ASP A 162 21.71 40.54 -33.66
C ASP A 162 20.65 39.60 -34.25
N THR A 163 20.35 38.49 -33.57
CA THR A 163 19.42 37.45 -34.02
C THR A 163 18.42 37.09 -32.93
N ALA A 164 17.17 36.86 -33.34
CA ALA A 164 16.10 36.33 -32.51
C ALA A 164 15.20 35.43 -33.36
N PRO A 165 14.44 34.52 -32.74
CA PRO A 165 13.48 33.68 -33.44
C PRO A 165 12.29 34.48 -34.02
N PHE A 166 12.06 35.72 -33.56
CA PHE A 166 11.10 36.65 -34.13
C PHE A 166 11.72 38.04 -34.30
N THR A 167 11.60 38.61 -35.50
CA THR A 167 12.28 39.87 -35.88
C THR A 167 11.33 41.00 -36.30
N ASP A 168 10.02 40.73 -36.46
CA ASP A 168 9.01 41.76 -36.74
C ASP A 168 8.61 42.52 -35.47
N ILE A 169 9.59 43.14 -34.82
CA ILE A 169 9.44 43.95 -33.61
C ILE A 169 10.33 45.20 -33.72
N GLN A 170 9.85 46.34 -33.25
CA GLN A 170 10.62 47.57 -33.27
C GLN A 170 11.93 47.41 -32.46
N ARG A 171 13.05 47.86 -33.03
CA ARG A 171 14.31 48.00 -32.29
C ARG A 171 14.40 49.38 -31.65
N PHE A 172 14.83 49.42 -30.40
CA PHE A 172 15.03 50.64 -29.63
C PHE A 172 16.53 50.87 -29.42
N GLU A 173 17.00 52.09 -29.64
CA GLU A 173 18.38 52.45 -29.27
C GLU A 173 18.50 52.43 -27.75
N SER A 174 19.35 51.55 -27.23
CA SER A 174 19.59 51.39 -25.80
C SER A 174 21.08 51.20 -25.50
N LYS A 175 21.49 51.58 -24.29
CA LYS A 175 22.81 51.24 -23.72
C LYS A 175 22.75 49.98 -22.85
N ALA A 176 21.68 49.21 -22.98
CA ALA A 176 21.41 48.00 -22.22
C ALA A 176 22.53 46.95 -22.41
N GLU A 177 23.07 46.46 -21.31
CA GLU A 177 24.01 45.34 -21.28
C GLU A 177 23.56 44.35 -20.20
N ILE A 178 23.61 43.06 -20.48
CA ILE A 178 23.31 41.99 -19.51
C ILE A 178 24.56 41.15 -19.24
N LEU A 179 24.62 40.54 -18.05
CA LEU A 179 25.81 39.82 -17.59
C LEU A 179 26.04 38.49 -18.32
N ASP A 180 24.96 37.76 -18.60
CA ASP A 180 25.02 36.48 -19.32
C ASP A 180 23.90 36.42 -20.35
N LYS A 181 24.29 36.32 -21.62
CA LYS A 181 23.37 36.25 -22.76
C LYS A 181 22.86 34.83 -23.00
N ARG A 182 23.59 33.80 -22.54
CA ARG A 182 23.31 32.39 -22.87
C ARG A 182 21.94 31.93 -22.41
N PHE A 183 21.44 32.47 -21.29
CA PHE A 183 20.11 32.16 -20.74
C PHE A 183 18.94 32.66 -21.60
N TYR A 184 19.20 33.52 -22.60
CA TYR A 184 18.19 34.13 -23.45
C TYR A 184 18.39 33.83 -24.93
N ILE A 185 19.35 32.96 -25.27
CA ILE A 185 19.55 32.55 -26.67
C ILE A 185 18.66 31.33 -26.90
N TYR A 186 17.65 31.50 -27.74
CA TYR A 186 16.78 30.41 -28.14
C TYR A 186 17.40 29.69 -29.34
N GLU A 187 17.82 28.44 -29.14
CA GLU A 187 18.52 27.63 -30.17
C GLU A 187 17.57 26.78 -31.03
N GLY A 188 16.26 26.79 -30.74
CA GLY A 188 15.23 26.02 -31.47
C GLY A 188 14.71 26.71 -32.74
N GLU A 189 13.82 26.02 -33.45
CA GLU A 189 13.09 26.60 -34.59
C GLU A 189 12.06 27.64 -34.14
N THR A 190 11.76 28.61 -35.00
CA THR A 190 10.76 29.65 -34.75
C THR A 190 9.40 29.04 -34.41
N ASN A 191 8.78 29.46 -33.32
CA ASN A 191 7.50 28.93 -32.85
C ASN A 191 6.33 29.83 -33.31
N PRO A 192 5.41 29.34 -34.17
CA PRO A 192 4.27 30.11 -34.64
C PRO A 192 3.31 30.60 -33.55
N GLU A 193 3.10 29.84 -32.48
CA GLU A 193 2.21 30.22 -31.37
C GLU A 193 2.81 31.37 -30.57
N TYR A 194 4.10 31.28 -30.24
CA TYR A 194 4.82 32.38 -29.58
C TYR A 194 4.84 33.62 -30.47
N ASN A 195 5.03 33.46 -31.78
CA ASN A 195 4.94 34.56 -32.76
C ASN A 195 3.55 35.19 -32.78
N LYS A 196 2.48 34.40 -32.72
CA LYS A 196 1.10 34.90 -32.65
C LYS A 196 0.88 35.72 -31.39
N ILE A 197 1.36 35.26 -30.23
CA ILE A 197 1.27 36.00 -28.96
C ILE A 197 2.02 37.33 -29.05
N ILE A 198 3.23 37.34 -29.63
CA ILE A 198 4.00 38.56 -29.86
C ILE A 198 3.21 39.53 -30.76
N LEU A 199 2.62 39.03 -31.85
CA LEU A 199 1.86 39.85 -32.80
C LEU A 199 0.58 40.43 -32.17
N GLU A 200 -0.17 39.63 -31.42
CA GLU A 200 -1.40 40.06 -30.75
C GLU A 200 -1.13 41.12 -29.66
N ASN A 201 0.05 41.07 -29.05
CA ASN A 201 0.45 41.97 -27.96
C ASN A 201 1.56 42.97 -28.35
N LYS A 202 1.82 43.14 -29.66
CA LYS A 202 3.00 43.84 -30.18
C LYS A 202 3.17 45.24 -29.59
N GLU A 203 2.11 46.05 -29.60
CA GLU A 203 2.15 47.41 -29.08
C GLU A 203 2.48 47.47 -27.58
N SER A 204 1.91 46.55 -26.78
CA SER A 204 2.17 46.47 -25.35
C SER A 204 3.59 46.01 -25.05
N LEU A 205 4.09 45.04 -25.82
CA LEU A 205 5.45 44.51 -25.68
C LEU A 205 6.48 45.56 -26.06
N GLU A 206 6.29 46.23 -27.21
CA GLU A 206 7.14 47.33 -27.65
C GLU A 206 7.15 48.49 -26.65
N HIS A 207 6.00 48.83 -26.05
CA HIS A 207 5.96 49.84 -24.99
C HIS A 207 6.75 49.40 -23.74
N GLY A 208 6.61 48.14 -23.31
CA GLY A 208 7.40 47.58 -22.20
C GLY A 208 8.89 47.60 -22.48
N ILE A 209 9.31 47.21 -23.69
CA ILE A 209 10.72 47.24 -24.10
C ILE A 209 11.24 48.68 -24.19
N GLN A 210 10.44 49.62 -24.67
CA GLN A 210 10.79 51.04 -24.71
C GLN A 210 11.03 51.60 -23.30
N GLN A 211 10.22 51.22 -22.31
CA GLN A 211 10.43 51.59 -20.92
C GLN A 211 11.74 51.00 -20.36
N LEU A 212 12.05 49.74 -20.68
CA LEU A 212 13.34 49.13 -20.33
C LEU A 212 14.51 49.89 -20.99
N ALA A 213 14.40 50.23 -22.27
CA ALA A 213 15.42 50.97 -23.00
C ALA A 213 15.70 52.37 -22.41
N GLN A 214 14.67 53.03 -21.84
CA GLN A 214 14.75 54.36 -21.22
C GLN A 214 15.14 54.35 -19.74
N SER A 215 15.20 53.17 -19.11
CA SER A 215 15.40 53.03 -17.66
C SER A 215 16.86 53.19 -17.18
N ASP A 216 17.82 53.29 -18.10
CA ASP A 216 19.28 53.26 -17.85
C ASP A 216 19.76 52.03 -17.02
N THR A 217 18.93 50.98 -16.90
CA THR A 217 19.28 49.78 -16.13
C THR A 217 20.16 48.83 -16.94
N THR A 218 21.20 48.29 -16.29
CA THR A 218 22.13 47.30 -16.89
C THR A 218 22.47 46.20 -15.89
N GLY A 219 23.07 45.11 -16.37
CA GLY A 219 23.49 43.97 -15.59
C GLY A 219 22.32 43.13 -15.08
N ARG A 220 22.42 42.63 -13.84
CA ARG A 220 21.41 41.77 -13.20
C ARG A 220 20.01 42.42 -13.03
N PRO A 221 19.89 43.71 -12.66
CA PRO A 221 18.59 44.38 -12.61
C PRO A 221 17.83 44.36 -13.94
N LEU A 222 18.53 44.53 -15.06
CA LEU A 222 17.93 44.47 -16.38
C LEU A 222 17.47 43.05 -16.73
N GLN A 223 18.24 42.02 -16.37
CA GLN A 223 17.83 40.62 -16.54
C GLN A 223 16.52 40.31 -15.81
N ILE A 224 16.40 40.75 -14.55
CA ILE A 224 15.14 40.59 -13.77
C ILE A 224 13.98 41.31 -14.46
N ALA A 225 14.21 42.50 -15.01
CA ALA A 225 13.18 43.28 -15.68
C ALA A 225 12.75 42.65 -17.03
N ILE A 226 13.69 42.04 -17.75
CA ILE A 226 13.43 41.23 -18.94
C ILE A 226 12.58 40.02 -18.57
N ASP A 227 12.96 39.28 -17.52
CA ASP A 227 12.21 38.10 -17.07
C ASP A 227 10.77 38.50 -16.69
N GLN A 228 10.60 39.57 -15.91
CA GLN A 228 9.28 40.10 -15.53
C GLN A 228 8.43 40.50 -16.75
N LEU A 229 9.04 41.11 -17.77
CA LEU A 229 8.34 41.45 -19.00
C LEU A 229 7.96 40.19 -19.79
N SER A 230 8.87 39.22 -19.92
CA SER A 230 8.59 37.92 -20.55
C SER A 230 7.43 37.20 -19.85
N TYR A 231 7.40 37.19 -18.52
CA TYR A 231 6.34 36.54 -17.73
C TYR A 231 4.93 37.02 -18.06
N ASN A 232 4.75 38.30 -18.45
CA ASN A 232 3.43 38.82 -18.83
C ASN A 232 2.84 38.09 -20.04
N TYR A 233 3.69 37.58 -20.93
CA TYR A 233 3.29 36.88 -22.16
C TYR A 233 3.27 35.36 -21.96
N VAL A 234 4.14 34.83 -21.09
CA VAL A 234 4.14 33.42 -20.69
C VAL A 234 2.88 33.05 -19.90
N ASN A 235 2.34 33.96 -19.08
CA ASN A 235 1.13 33.69 -18.29
C ASN A 235 -0.08 33.31 -19.15
N SER A 236 -0.21 33.84 -20.36
CA SER A 236 -1.31 33.47 -21.27
C SER A 236 -1.19 32.02 -21.73
N LEU A 237 0.02 31.56 -22.05
CA LEU A 237 0.31 30.17 -22.41
C LEU A 237 0.03 29.23 -21.24
N ILE A 238 0.51 29.58 -20.04
CA ILE A 238 0.28 28.77 -18.83
C ILE A 238 -1.22 28.63 -18.56
N ASN A 239 -2.01 29.69 -18.73
CA ASN A 239 -3.46 29.62 -18.55
C ASN A 239 -4.13 28.72 -19.60
N GLU A 240 -3.76 28.83 -20.88
CA GLU A 240 -4.26 27.97 -21.95
C GLU A 240 -3.90 26.50 -21.72
N THR A 241 -2.65 26.21 -21.34
CA THR A 241 -2.20 24.87 -20.95
C THR A 241 -2.98 24.33 -19.75
N ASN A 242 -3.26 25.15 -18.74
CA ASN A 242 -4.08 24.73 -17.60
C ASN A 242 -5.52 24.41 -18.00
N GLU A 243 -6.10 25.15 -18.95
CA GLU A 243 -7.42 24.84 -19.51
C GLU A 243 -7.39 23.51 -20.29
N GLN A 244 -6.36 23.27 -21.11
CA GLN A 244 -6.18 22.00 -21.82
C GLN A 244 -5.99 20.81 -20.86
N ILE A 245 -5.20 20.97 -19.80
CA ILE A 245 -5.03 19.96 -18.73
C ILE A 245 -6.37 19.65 -18.05
N GLN A 246 -7.21 20.67 -17.82
CA GLN A 246 -8.56 20.47 -17.29
C GLN A 246 -9.46 19.71 -18.27
N GLN A 247 -9.36 19.99 -19.56
CA GLN A 247 -10.07 19.25 -20.61
C GLN A 247 -9.63 17.78 -20.65
N VAL A 248 -8.33 17.51 -20.61
CA VAL A 248 -7.77 16.15 -20.51
C VAL A 248 -8.27 15.43 -19.24
N THR A 249 -8.28 16.11 -18.10
CA THR A 249 -8.80 15.57 -16.84
C THR A 249 -10.28 15.20 -16.97
N GLN A 250 -11.08 16.06 -17.60
CA GLN A 250 -12.50 15.83 -17.82
C GLN A 250 -12.72 14.67 -18.80
N MET A 251 -11.93 14.58 -19.86
CA MET A 251 -11.93 13.47 -20.81
C MET A 251 -11.65 12.14 -20.10
N PHE A 252 -10.64 12.05 -19.23
CA PHE A 252 -10.39 10.84 -18.45
C PHE A 252 -11.58 10.43 -17.57
N ILE A 253 -12.29 11.39 -16.98
CA ILE A 253 -13.50 11.12 -16.19
C ILE A 253 -14.66 10.63 -17.08
N GLU A 254 -14.80 11.18 -18.29
CA GLU A 254 -15.90 10.86 -19.20
C GLU A 254 -15.70 9.51 -19.90
N GLU A 255 -14.51 9.26 -20.40
CA GLU A 255 -14.14 8.05 -21.15
C GLU A 255 -13.80 6.87 -20.22
N GLY A 256 -13.19 7.15 -19.06
CA GLY A 256 -12.84 6.14 -18.06
C GLY A 256 -14.01 5.70 -17.16
N ARG A 257 -15.24 6.21 -17.41
CA ARG A 257 -16.44 5.84 -16.64
C ARG A 257 -16.84 4.39 -16.88
N HIS A 258 -16.41 3.51 -15.99
CA HIS A 258 -17.13 2.27 -15.72
C HIS A 258 -18.49 2.59 -15.09
N GLY A 259 -19.54 1.91 -15.54
CA GLY A 259 -20.89 2.09 -15.03
C GLY A 259 -20.90 1.96 -13.50
N VAL A 260 -21.54 2.91 -12.81
CA VAL A 260 -21.66 2.90 -11.35
C VAL A 260 -22.17 1.54 -10.91
N ASN A 261 -21.44 0.86 -10.00
CA ASN A 261 -21.92 -0.38 -9.40
C ASN A 261 -23.10 -0.06 -8.45
N ILE A 262 -24.27 0.16 -9.04
CA ILE A 262 -25.55 0.46 -8.37
C ILE A 262 -26.12 -0.81 -7.73
N SER A 263 -25.40 -1.93 -7.80
CA SER A 263 -25.90 -3.20 -7.32
C SER A 263 -26.25 -3.14 -5.82
N PHE A 264 -25.59 -2.29 -5.02
CA PHE A 264 -25.93 -2.08 -3.59
C PHE A 264 -27.35 -1.52 -3.36
N ILE A 265 -27.97 -0.85 -4.34
CA ILE A 265 -29.36 -0.37 -4.22
C ILE A 265 -30.31 -1.55 -3.97
N ARG A 266 -29.98 -2.76 -4.44
CA ARG A 266 -30.76 -3.97 -4.14
C ARG A 266 -30.92 -4.16 -2.63
N ILE A 267 -29.89 -3.87 -1.85
CA ILE A 267 -29.88 -4.03 -0.39
C ILE A 267 -30.84 -3.02 0.27
N ILE A 268 -30.88 -1.79 -0.23
CA ILE A 268 -31.83 -0.77 0.23
C ILE A 268 -33.27 -1.20 -0.07
N ILE A 269 -33.51 -1.72 -1.28
CA ILE A 269 -34.83 -2.26 -1.68
C ILE A 269 -35.22 -3.43 -0.77
N TYR A 270 -34.29 -4.35 -0.48
CA TYR A 270 -34.54 -5.47 0.43
C TYR A 270 -34.89 -5.00 1.84
N ALA A 271 -34.15 -4.03 2.39
CA ALA A 271 -34.44 -3.46 3.70
C ALA A 271 -35.84 -2.82 3.75
N ALA A 272 -36.21 -2.05 2.72
CA ALA A 272 -37.53 -1.45 2.61
C ALA A 272 -38.63 -2.52 2.52
N LEU A 273 -38.45 -3.55 1.68
CA LEU A 273 -39.40 -4.67 1.56
C LEU A 273 -39.56 -5.42 2.89
N ILE A 274 -38.47 -5.73 3.58
CA ILE A 274 -38.49 -6.39 4.90
C ILE A 274 -39.27 -5.52 5.90
N LEU A 275 -39.01 -4.21 5.95
CA LEU A 275 -39.67 -3.29 6.87
C LEU A 275 -41.17 -3.15 6.59
N VAL A 276 -41.56 -2.95 5.33
CA VAL A 276 -42.98 -2.87 4.91
C VAL A 276 -43.70 -4.19 5.23
N THR A 277 -43.09 -5.33 4.90
CA THR A 277 -43.72 -6.63 5.18
C THR A 277 -43.83 -6.87 6.67
N PHE A 278 -42.81 -6.49 7.45
CA PHE A 278 -42.82 -6.63 8.91
C PHE A 278 -43.93 -5.80 9.56
N LEU A 279 -44.12 -4.55 9.12
CA LEU A 279 -45.12 -3.63 9.68
C LEU A 279 -46.55 -3.98 9.26
N PHE A 280 -46.79 -4.27 7.97
CA PHE A 280 -48.16 -4.39 7.43
C PHE A 280 -48.59 -5.82 7.10
N LEU A 281 -47.65 -6.71 6.81
CA LEU A 281 -47.90 -8.05 6.27
C LEU A 281 -47.18 -9.14 7.06
N ARG A 282 -47.12 -9.01 8.39
CA ARG A 282 -46.31 -9.86 9.29
C ARG A 282 -46.47 -11.37 9.06
N LYS A 283 -47.66 -11.84 8.63
CA LYS A 283 -47.93 -13.25 8.27
C LYS A 283 -47.10 -13.75 7.08
N TYR A 284 -46.79 -12.86 6.13
CA TYR A 284 -46.04 -13.16 4.90
C TYR A 284 -44.56 -12.80 5.03
N PHE A 285 -44.10 -12.36 6.20
CA PHE A 285 -42.71 -11.97 6.45
C PHE A 285 -41.70 -13.04 6.05
N TRP A 286 -41.96 -14.30 6.42
CA TRP A 286 -41.08 -15.42 6.08
C TRP A 286 -41.00 -15.67 4.56
N ILE A 287 -42.08 -15.41 3.80
CA ILE A 287 -42.08 -15.54 2.33
C ILE A 287 -41.22 -14.45 1.71
N THR A 288 -41.38 -13.20 2.16
CA THR A 288 -40.57 -12.08 1.65
C THR A 288 -39.08 -12.33 1.89
N VAL A 289 -38.70 -12.75 3.10
CA VAL A 289 -37.29 -13.01 3.41
C VAL A 289 -36.75 -14.22 2.64
N LEU A 290 -37.55 -15.27 2.46
CA LEU A 290 -37.15 -16.42 1.64
C LEU A 290 -36.98 -16.04 0.16
N SER A 291 -37.84 -15.18 -0.39
CA SER A 291 -37.72 -14.67 -1.75
C SER A 291 -36.46 -13.81 -1.92
N ILE A 292 -36.18 -12.92 -0.96
CA ILE A 292 -34.93 -12.14 -0.95
C ILE A 292 -33.72 -13.07 -0.89
N PHE A 293 -33.74 -14.06 0.02
CA PHE A 293 -32.68 -15.06 0.10
C PHE A 293 -32.48 -15.79 -1.22
N GLY A 294 -33.55 -16.20 -1.92
CA GLY A 294 -33.45 -16.86 -3.22
C GLY A 294 -32.81 -15.98 -4.30
N VAL A 295 -33.24 -14.72 -4.42
CA VAL A 295 -32.65 -13.76 -5.36
C VAL A 295 -31.18 -13.51 -5.03
N GLU A 296 -30.89 -13.30 -3.76
CA GLU A 296 -29.54 -13.04 -3.26
C GLU A 296 -28.61 -14.24 -3.45
N PHE A 297 -29.13 -15.46 -3.27
CA PHE A 297 -28.41 -16.70 -3.49
C PHE A 297 -27.92 -16.82 -4.93
N VAL A 298 -28.80 -16.51 -5.90
CA VAL A 298 -28.46 -16.52 -7.33
C VAL A 298 -27.49 -15.37 -7.66
N TYR A 299 -27.73 -14.18 -7.11
CA TYR A 299 -26.87 -13.02 -7.33
C TYR A 299 -25.42 -13.29 -6.89
N LEU A 300 -25.24 -13.80 -5.67
CA LEU A 300 -23.92 -14.09 -5.09
C LEU A 300 -23.16 -15.17 -5.84
N LEU A 301 -23.87 -16.17 -6.36
CA LEU A 301 -23.25 -17.27 -7.08
C LEU A 301 -22.80 -16.83 -8.48
N ALA A 302 -23.68 -16.13 -9.22
CA ALA A 302 -23.47 -15.81 -10.63
C ALA A 302 -22.75 -14.47 -10.89
N PHE A 303 -23.07 -13.40 -10.15
CA PHE A 303 -22.68 -12.03 -10.52
C PHE A 303 -21.73 -11.36 -9.53
N TYR A 304 -21.80 -11.72 -8.25
CA TYR A 304 -20.99 -11.09 -7.22
C TYR A 304 -19.49 -11.35 -7.45
N ASN A 305 -18.69 -10.29 -7.42
CA ASN A 305 -17.25 -10.37 -7.33
C ASN A 305 -16.83 -9.70 -6.00
N PRO A 306 -16.30 -10.47 -5.03
CA PRO A 306 -15.91 -9.95 -3.72
C PRO A 306 -14.87 -8.81 -3.76
N ILE A 307 -14.12 -8.69 -4.86
CA ILE A 307 -13.04 -7.71 -5.03
C ILE A 307 -13.61 -6.40 -5.54
N LYS A 308 -14.36 -6.47 -6.64
CA LYS A 308 -14.89 -5.28 -7.33
C LYS A 308 -16.11 -4.67 -6.64
N ASP A 309 -16.87 -5.45 -5.88
CA ASP A 309 -18.05 -4.97 -5.14
C ASP A 309 -17.72 -4.70 -3.67
N THR A 310 -16.89 -3.67 -3.43
CA THR A 310 -16.38 -3.32 -2.10
C THR A 310 -17.48 -3.04 -1.08
N VAL A 311 -18.53 -2.33 -1.48
CA VAL A 311 -19.68 -2.00 -0.61
C VAL A 311 -20.42 -3.26 -0.19
N SER A 312 -20.79 -4.13 -1.13
CA SER A 312 -21.51 -5.35 -0.77
C SER A 312 -20.61 -6.30 0.03
N SER A 313 -19.33 -6.42 -0.33
CA SER A 313 -18.33 -7.19 0.44
C SER A 313 -18.21 -6.72 1.88
N PHE A 314 -18.17 -5.40 2.10
CA PHE A 314 -18.17 -4.84 3.45
C PHE A 314 -19.44 -5.20 4.22
N ILE A 315 -20.61 -5.10 3.58
CA ILE A 315 -21.90 -5.43 4.20
C ILE A 315 -21.95 -6.92 4.57
N TYR A 316 -21.60 -7.83 3.65
CA TYR A 316 -21.59 -9.27 3.95
C TYR A 316 -20.54 -9.65 4.98
N GLY A 317 -19.33 -9.09 4.90
CA GLY A 317 -18.26 -9.33 5.85
C GLY A 317 -18.65 -8.90 7.26
N SER A 318 -19.14 -7.67 7.43
CA SER A 318 -19.62 -7.14 8.70
C SER A 318 -20.77 -7.97 9.27
N TYR A 319 -21.70 -8.37 8.40
CA TYR A 319 -22.82 -9.24 8.77
C TYR A 319 -22.35 -10.63 9.24
N ILE A 320 -21.46 -11.29 8.48
CA ILE A 320 -20.97 -12.64 8.81
C ILE A 320 -20.22 -12.60 10.13
N VAL A 321 -19.30 -11.64 10.33
CA VAL A 321 -18.53 -11.54 11.57
C VAL A 321 -19.47 -11.38 12.77
N THR A 322 -20.45 -10.48 12.67
CA THR A 322 -21.42 -10.23 13.74
C THR A 322 -22.30 -11.47 13.99
N PHE A 323 -22.85 -12.07 12.93
CA PHE A 323 -23.73 -13.22 13.03
C PHE A 323 -23.01 -14.44 13.59
N VAL A 324 -21.83 -14.77 13.07
CA VAL A 324 -21.02 -15.91 13.52
C VAL A 324 -20.63 -15.75 14.98
N PHE A 325 -20.22 -14.55 15.39
CA PHE A 325 -19.90 -14.28 16.79
C PHE A 325 -21.10 -14.49 17.72
N LEU A 326 -22.26 -13.91 17.38
CA LEU A 326 -23.50 -14.09 18.15
C LEU A 326 -23.94 -15.56 18.18
N PHE A 327 -23.85 -16.25 17.04
CA PHE A 327 -24.21 -17.66 16.92
C PHE A 327 -23.31 -18.54 17.80
N LEU A 328 -21.99 -18.34 17.74
CA LEU A 328 -21.03 -19.05 18.58
C LEU A 328 -21.25 -18.76 20.07
N ALA A 329 -21.51 -17.51 20.46
CA ALA A 329 -21.80 -17.14 21.84
C ALA A 329 -23.06 -17.85 22.36
N VAL A 330 -24.14 -17.86 21.58
CA VAL A 330 -25.38 -18.58 21.94
C VAL A 330 -25.14 -20.08 22.10
N LEU A 331 -24.36 -20.70 21.22
CA LEU A 331 -24.01 -22.12 21.33
C LEU A 331 -23.17 -22.41 22.58
N LEU A 332 -22.21 -21.55 22.91
CA LEU A 332 -21.35 -21.70 24.07
C LEU A 332 -22.16 -21.63 25.38
N PHE A 333 -23.06 -20.65 25.52
CA PHE A 333 -23.95 -20.58 26.70
C PHE A 333 -24.88 -21.80 26.79
N LYS A 334 -25.39 -22.30 25.66
CA LYS A 334 -26.21 -23.52 25.63
C LYS A 334 -25.40 -24.80 25.89
N SER A 335 -24.09 -24.84 25.64
CA SER A 335 -23.30 -26.04 25.97
C SER A 335 -23.01 -26.14 27.47
N ILE A 336 -22.87 -25.00 28.16
CA ILE A 336 -22.53 -24.93 29.60
C ILE A 336 -23.78 -24.97 30.51
N GLY A 337 -24.98 -24.73 29.96
CA GLY A 337 -26.22 -24.68 30.72
C GLY A 337 -26.52 -25.94 31.56
N LYS A 338 -26.79 -25.77 32.86
CA LYS A 338 -27.06 -26.89 33.79
C LYS A 338 -28.34 -27.69 33.46
N LYS A 339 -29.31 -27.09 32.76
CA LYS A 339 -30.63 -27.69 32.46
C LYS A 339 -30.72 -28.43 31.12
N ILE A 340 -29.62 -28.55 30.37
CA ILE A 340 -29.62 -29.09 29.00
C ILE A 340 -29.15 -30.55 29.02
N LYS A 341 -29.82 -31.42 28.25
CA LYS A 341 -29.47 -32.86 28.13
C LYS A 341 -28.05 -33.02 27.60
N PHE A 342 -27.33 -34.05 28.06
CA PHE A 342 -25.94 -34.30 27.66
C PHE A 342 -25.76 -34.43 26.13
N THR A 343 -26.68 -35.10 25.45
CA THR A 343 -26.66 -35.24 23.98
C THR A 343 -26.72 -33.90 23.26
N GLU A 344 -27.56 -32.97 23.74
CA GLU A 344 -27.69 -31.63 23.17
C GLU A 344 -26.46 -30.77 23.47
N LYS A 345 -25.83 -30.93 24.65
CA LYS A 345 -24.54 -30.29 24.96
C LYS A 345 -23.45 -30.71 24.00
N VAL A 346 -23.32 -32.02 23.75
CA VAL A 346 -22.33 -32.57 22.81
C VAL A 346 -22.58 -32.03 21.40
N ILE A 347 -23.82 -32.06 20.91
CA ILE A 347 -24.16 -31.51 19.58
C ILE A 347 -23.81 -30.02 19.48
N ASN A 348 -24.20 -29.20 20.47
CA ASN A 348 -23.92 -27.77 20.46
C ASN A 348 -22.40 -27.48 20.52
N PHE A 349 -21.65 -28.24 21.32
CA PHE A 349 -20.20 -28.10 21.41
C PHE A 349 -19.51 -28.52 20.10
N SER A 350 -19.95 -29.61 19.47
CA SER A 350 -19.43 -30.05 18.17
C SER A 350 -19.70 -29.02 17.08
N ILE A 351 -20.91 -28.43 17.03
CA ILE A 351 -21.23 -27.36 16.08
C ILE A 351 -20.34 -26.14 16.32
N PHE A 352 -20.16 -25.73 17.58
CA PHE A 352 -19.28 -24.62 17.96
C PHE A 352 -17.85 -24.85 17.45
N PHE A 353 -17.29 -26.03 17.72
CA PHE A 353 -15.93 -26.38 17.31
C PHE A 353 -15.78 -26.44 15.79
N LEU A 354 -16.75 -27.03 15.08
CA LEU A 354 -16.72 -27.12 13.61
C LEU A 354 -16.81 -25.74 12.94
N VAL A 355 -17.67 -24.84 13.44
CA VAL A 355 -17.74 -23.46 12.92
C VAL A 355 -16.45 -22.69 13.18
N LEU A 356 -15.80 -22.90 14.33
CA LEU A 356 -14.49 -22.31 14.59
C LEU A 356 -13.44 -22.85 13.62
N LEU A 357 -13.46 -24.16 13.39
CA LEU A 357 -12.48 -24.85 12.57
C LEU A 357 -12.58 -24.47 11.08
N THR A 358 -13.77 -24.14 10.56
CA THR A 358 -13.93 -23.63 9.18
C THR A 358 -13.25 -22.28 8.95
N LEU A 359 -12.94 -21.50 10.00
CA LEU A 359 -12.22 -20.22 9.88
C LEU A 359 -10.71 -20.40 9.70
N PHE A 360 -10.15 -21.53 10.14
CA PHE A 360 -8.71 -21.77 10.15
C PHE A 360 -8.25 -22.79 9.11
N VAL A 361 -9.09 -23.77 8.75
CA VAL A 361 -8.73 -24.79 7.77
C VAL A 361 -8.69 -24.21 6.36
N PRO A 362 -7.57 -24.38 5.62
CA PRO A 362 -7.48 -23.93 4.24
C PRO A 362 -8.46 -24.70 3.36
N SER A 363 -9.07 -24.04 2.39
CA SER A 363 -9.93 -24.67 1.38
C SER A 363 -9.14 -25.17 0.18
N TYR A 364 -7.99 -24.56 -0.12
CA TYR A 364 -7.13 -24.93 -1.26
C TYR A 364 -5.66 -24.93 -0.87
N TYR A 365 -4.87 -25.72 -1.60
CA TYR A 365 -3.40 -25.69 -1.56
C TYR A 365 -2.88 -25.36 -2.95
N SER A 366 -2.15 -24.26 -3.09
CA SER A 366 -1.54 -23.83 -4.36
C SER A 366 -0.04 -24.13 -4.36
N TYR A 367 0.49 -24.52 -5.53
CA TYR A 367 1.90 -24.87 -5.73
C TYR A 367 2.62 -23.85 -6.63
N ASP A 368 1.91 -23.24 -7.57
CA ASP A 368 2.41 -22.22 -8.48
C ASP A 368 2.55 -20.82 -7.83
N LEU A 369 1.87 -20.54 -6.73
CA LEU A 369 2.03 -19.30 -5.96
C LEU A 369 3.24 -19.31 -5.02
N LEU A 370 4.09 -20.34 -5.07
CA LEU A 370 5.37 -20.31 -4.38
C LEU A 370 6.30 -19.31 -5.08
N MET A 371 7.09 -18.57 -4.31
CA MET A 371 8.00 -17.56 -4.85
C MET A 371 8.95 -18.16 -5.89
N GLY A 372 9.53 -19.33 -5.61
CA GLY A 372 10.41 -20.04 -6.56
C GLY A 372 9.74 -20.60 -7.82
N LYS A 373 8.42 -20.44 -7.99
CA LYS A 373 7.70 -20.75 -9.25
C LYS A 373 7.40 -19.50 -10.07
N ASN A 374 7.59 -18.30 -9.53
CA ASN A 374 7.31 -17.01 -10.16
C ASN A 374 8.61 -16.25 -10.45
N THR A 375 9.47 -16.79 -11.31
CA THR A 375 10.80 -16.20 -11.60
C THR A 375 10.74 -14.81 -12.24
N GLN A 376 9.58 -14.38 -12.72
CA GLN A 376 9.35 -13.01 -13.22
C GLN A 376 9.29 -11.96 -12.10
N PHE A 377 9.07 -12.42 -10.87
CA PHE A 377 9.11 -11.57 -9.68
C PHE A 377 10.55 -11.26 -9.27
N ASP A 378 11.48 -12.18 -9.55
CA ASP A 378 12.91 -12.01 -9.27
C ASP A 378 13.45 -10.81 -10.07
N ASN A 379 14.20 -9.94 -9.40
CA ASN A 379 14.72 -8.67 -9.91
C ASN A 379 13.66 -7.65 -10.34
N SER A 380 12.39 -7.86 -9.98
CA SER A 380 11.36 -6.82 -10.16
C SER A 380 11.51 -5.70 -9.13
N THR A 381 10.94 -4.54 -9.45
CA THR A 381 10.85 -3.41 -8.50
C THR A 381 10.11 -3.82 -7.23
N PHE A 382 9.16 -4.74 -7.35
CA PHE A 382 8.30 -5.21 -6.26
C PHE A 382 8.96 -6.25 -5.35
N GLU A 383 9.97 -7.00 -5.82
CA GLU A 383 10.84 -7.80 -4.95
C GLU A 383 11.69 -6.88 -4.05
N THR A 384 12.26 -5.82 -4.62
CA THR A 384 13.00 -4.82 -3.85
C THR A 384 12.10 -4.14 -2.81
N GLN A 385 10.86 -3.84 -3.19
CA GLN A 385 9.86 -3.31 -2.24
C GLN A 385 9.52 -4.33 -1.14
N LEU A 386 9.40 -5.62 -1.47
CA LEU A 386 9.20 -6.68 -0.46
C LEU A 386 10.35 -6.72 0.54
N LEU A 387 11.59 -6.68 0.05
CA LEU A 387 12.79 -6.65 0.88
C LEU A 387 12.79 -5.43 1.80
N ASN A 388 12.40 -4.27 1.27
CA ASN A 388 12.31 -3.03 2.03
C ASN A 388 11.28 -3.12 3.16
N ASP A 389 10.09 -3.65 2.87
CA ASP A 389 9.00 -3.80 3.84
C ASP A 389 9.28 -4.84 4.92
N VAL A 390 10.08 -5.85 4.59
CA VAL A 390 10.40 -6.98 5.48
C VAL A 390 11.59 -6.68 6.38
N VAL A 391 12.65 -6.05 5.86
CA VAL A 391 13.90 -5.83 6.60
C VAL A 391 14.58 -4.48 6.36
N ALA A 392 14.63 -3.95 5.13
CA ALA A 392 15.56 -2.86 4.88
C ALA A 392 15.11 -1.53 5.51
N TYR A 393 13.81 -1.22 5.47
CA TYR A 393 13.32 0.05 5.99
C TYR A 393 13.34 0.10 7.53
N PRO A 394 13.59 1.28 8.14
CA PRO A 394 13.61 1.43 9.61
C PRO A 394 12.32 1.01 10.32
N HIS A 395 11.20 1.05 9.60
CA HIS A 395 9.90 0.67 10.11
C HIS A 395 9.53 -0.79 9.85
N ALA A 396 10.33 -1.53 9.08
CA ALA A 396 10.11 -2.94 8.82
C ALA A 396 10.15 -3.74 10.15
N PRO A 397 9.33 -4.79 10.31
CA PRO A 397 9.25 -5.56 11.55
C PRO A 397 10.63 -6.10 12.00
N LEU A 398 11.41 -6.64 11.07
CA LEU A 398 12.74 -7.17 11.39
C LEU A 398 13.72 -6.07 11.79
N HIS A 399 13.72 -4.94 11.07
CA HIS A 399 14.56 -3.79 11.41
C HIS A 399 14.24 -3.26 12.81
N LYS A 400 12.94 -3.07 13.12
CA LYS A 400 12.47 -2.61 14.43
C LYS A 400 12.98 -3.54 15.54
N THR A 401 12.88 -4.86 15.32
CA THR A 401 13.34 -5.89 16.27
C THR A 401 14.87 -5.85 16.44
N ILE A 402 15.65 -5.77 15.36
CA ILE A 402 17.12 -5.65 15.41
C ILE A 402 17.54 -4.36 16.11
N SER A 403 16.88 -3.25 15.82
CA SER A 403 17.14 -1.95 16.46
C SER A 403 16.81 -1.97 17.95
N SER A 404 15.69 -2.60 18.34
CA SER A 404 15.30 -2.83 19.73
C SER A 404 16.34 -3.67 20.47
N LEU A 405 16.78 -4.78 19.87
CA LEU A 405 17.84 -5.63 20.39
C LEU A 405 19.15 -4.85 20.62
N ASN A 406 19.58 -4.07 19.63
CA ASN A 406 20.77 -3.23 19.74
C ASN A 406 20.64 -2.15 20.83
N SER A 407 19.45 -1.56 20.97
CA SER A 407 19.14 -0.60 22.03
C SER A 407 19.23 -1.25 23.41
N HIS A 408 18.70 -2.46 23.59
CA HIS A 408 18.80 -3.21 24.83
C HIS A 408 20.24 -3.61 25.17
N LEU A 409 21.02 -4.08 24.19
CA LEU A 409 22.45 -4.38 24.35
C LEU A 409 23.24 -3.12 24.75
N GLY A 410 23.00 -2.00 24.07
CA GLY A 410 23.65 -0.72 24.39
C GLY A 410 23.27 -0.19 25.77
N SER A 411 22.01 -0.36 26.18
CA SER A 411 21.52 -0.02 27.52
C SER A 411 22.19 -0.86 28.60
N GLU A 412 22.32 -2.17 28.39
CA GLU A 412 23.01 -3.07 29.32
C GLU A 412 24.48 -2.67 29.46
N TYR A 413 25.19 -2.49 28.35
CA TYR A 413 26.59 -2.05 28.37
C TYR A 413 26.76 -0.72 29.11
N SER A 414 25.90 0.26 28.83
CA SER A 414 25.95 1.58 29.47
C SER A 414 25.73 1.49 30.98
N LYS A 415 24.75 0.69 31.43
CA LYS A 415 24.48 0.45 32.86
C LYS A 415 25.65 -0.26 33.54
N VAL A 416 26.16 -1.34 32.96
CA VAL A 416 27.32 -2.09 33.46
C VAL A 416 28.53 -1.17 33.60
N ASN A 417 28.84 -0.41 32.55
CA ASN A 417 29.96 0.52 32.54
C ASN A 417 29.78 1.63 33.60
N THR A 418 28.59 2.21 33.72
CA THR A 418 28.29 3.25 34.72
C THR A 418 28.44 2.70 36.14
N PHE A 419 27.93 1.49 36.40
CA PHE A 419 28.01 0.84 37.71
C PHE A 419 29.46 0.63 38.14
N TYR A 420 30.28 -0.02 37.30
CA TYR A 420 31.67 -0.32 37.65
C TYR A 420 32.59 0.90 37.63
N LYS A 421 32.37 1.86 36.72
CA LYS A 421 33.24 3.03 36.57
C LYS A 421 32.90 4.17 37.52
N SER A 422 31.61 4.42 37.76
CA SER A 422 31.15 5.59 38.51
C SER A 422 30.61 5.20 39.89
N THR A 423 29.63 4.29 39.96
CA THR A 423 28.97 3.94 41.23
C THR A 423 29.94 3.25 42.19
N PHE A 424 30.69 2.26 41.70
CA PHE A 424 31.69 1.57 42.51
C PHE A 424 32.88 2.48 42.87
N ALA A 425 33.33 3.33 41.95
CA ALA A 425 34.39 4.31 42.25
C ALA A 425 33.95 5.32 43.32
N SER A 426 32.73 5.88 43.19
CA SER A 426 32.17 6.79 44.19
C SER A 426 32.06 6.14 45.57
N PHE A 427 31.61 4.88 45.63
CA PHE A 427 31.58 4.12 46.88
C PHE A 427 32.96 4.04 47.55
N LEU A 428 34.02 3.77 46.78
CA LEU A 428 35.39 3.74 47.30
C LEU A 428 35.88 5.13 47.74
N ASP A 429 35.58 6.17 46.96
CA ASP A 429 35.93 7.56 47.28
C ASP A 429 35.21 8.05 48.55
N ASP A 430 33.93 7.71 48.73
CA ASP A 430 33.14 8.04 49.91
C ASP A 430 33.71 7.37 51.17
N LEU A 431 34.18 6.13 51.05
CA LEU A 431 34.87 5.44 52.14
C LEU A 431 36.23 6.05 52.49
N LEU A 432 36.97 6.59 51.50
CA LEU A 432 38.21 7.34 51.73
C LEU A 432 37.93 8.70 52.40
N ASN A 433 36.97 9.46 51.86
CA ASN A 433 36.59 10.79 52.35
C ASN A 433 36.03 10.75 53.78
N SER A 434 35.29 9.69 54.12
CA SER A 434 34.78 9.47 55.47
C SER A 434 35.80 8.90 56.47
N GLN A 435 37.06 8.74 56.03
CA GLN A 435 38.16 8.17 56.82
C GLN A 435 37.90 6.73 57.30
N VAL A 436 37.01 5.98 56.64
CA VAL A 436 36.83 4.54 56.92
C VAL A 436 38.02 3.76 56.31
N LEU A 437 38.44 4.17 55.11
CA LEU A 437 39.65 3.70 54.44
C LEU A 437 40.77 4.74 54.55
N SER A 438 42.01 4.28 54.73
CA SER A 438 43.21 5.14 54.71
C SER A 438 43.89 5.16 53.35
N ASN A 439 43.83 4.06 52.60
CA ASN A 439 44.47 3.94 51.29
C ASN A 439 43.85 2.79 50.48
N LEU A 440 43.86 2.95 49.16
CA LEU A 440 43.52 1.94 48.16
C LEU A 440 44.69 1.82 47.19
N GLN A 441 45.45 0.71 47.27
CA GLN A 441 46.53 0.40 46.33
C GLN A 441 46.31 -0.96 45.71
N GLY A 442 45.91 -0.99 44.45
CA GLY A 442 45.61 -2.23 43.73
C GLY A 442 44.53 -3.04 44.45
N SER A 443 44.87 -4.27 44.83
CA SER A 443 43.99 -5.16 45.62
C SER A 443 44.11 -4.98 47.14
N SER A 444 44.97 -4.08 47.63
CA SER A 444 45.16 -3.87 49.06
C SER A 444 44.32 -2.71 49.59
N VAL A 445 43.48 -3.01 50.59
CA VAL A 445 42.59 -2.07 51.27
C VAL A 445 43.08 -1.88 52.70
N GLN A 446 43.43 -0.65 53.08
CA GLN A 446 43.83 -0.32 54.44
C GLN A 446 42.72 0.47 55.14
N THR A 447 42.38 0.06 56.36
CA THR A 447 41.35 0.73 57.18
C THR A 447 41.96 1.76 58.12
N ASN A 448 41.21 2.81 58.41
CA ASN A 448 41.60 3.82 59.38
C ASN A 448 40.78 3.66 60.67
N ARG A 449 41.48 3.52 61.79
CA ARG A 449 40.89 3.33 63.11
C ARG A 449 39.96 4.48 63.51
N ASP A 450 40.23 5.70 63.06
CA ASP A 450 39.42 6.88 63.41
C ASP A 450 38.04 6.87 62.76
N GLY A 451 37.90 6.44 61.50
CA GLY A 451 36.59 6.31 60.84
C GLY A 451 35.80 5.06 61.26
N LEU A 452 36.42 4.12 61.98
CA LEU A 452 35.77 2.92 62.53
C LEU A 452 35.29 3.10 63.99
N LYS A 453 35.40 4.30 64.56
CA LYS A 453 34.92 4.57 65.91
C LYS A 453 33.38 4.59 65.95
N ILE A 454 32.81 4.23 67.10
CA ILE A 454 31.36 4.06 67.27
C ILE A 454 30.56 5.36 67.05
N ASP A 455 31.18 6.53 67.23
CA ASP A 455 30.57 7.84 66.93
C ASP A 455 30.47 8.12 65.42
N LYS A 456 31.05 7.26 64.56
CA LYS A 456 31.03 7.30 63.09
C LYS A 456 30.22 6.16 62.46
N VAL A 457 29.33 5.51 63.23
CA VAL A 457 28.45 4.41 62.75
C VAL A 457 27.73 4.75 61.46
N GLU A 458 27.24 5.97 61.31
CA GLU A 458 26.54 6.40 60.09
C GLU A 458 27.42 6.26 58.84
N ASN A 459 28.73 6.49 58.94
CA ASN A 459 29.64 6.41 57.80
C ASN A 459 30.02 4.97 57.46
N TYR A 460 30.56 4.21 58.43
CA TYR A 460 31.04 2.85 58.15
C TYR A 460 29.91 1.82 57.96
N ARG A 461 28.67 2.16 58.35
CA ARG A 461 27.47 1.34 58.09
C ARG A 461 26.59 1.90 56.98
N GLY A 462 26.39 3.21 56.92
CA GLY A 462 25.50 3.86 55.95
C GLY A 462 26.01 3.77 54.52
N ILE A 463 27.30 4.06 54.29
CA ILE A 463 27.89 4.04 52.94
C ILE A 463 27.78 2.63 52.30
N PRO A 464 28.12 1.52 52.99
CA PRO A 464 27.87 0.18 52.45
C PRO A 464 26.39 -0.17 52.29
N LEU A 465 25.50 0.33 53.16
CA LEU A 465 24.06 0.09 53.04
C LEU A 465 23.47 0.76 51.79
N ASP A 466 23.90 1.98 51.46
CA ASP A 466 23.43 2.68 50.27
C ASP A 466 24.03 2.05 49.00
N PHE A 467 25.31 1.68 49.02
CA PHE A 467 25.91 0.92 47.92
C PHE A 467 25.24 -0.44 47.71
N SER A 468 24.81 -1.11 48.79
CA SER A 468 24.04 -2.38 48.67
C SER A 468 22.71 -2.20 47.94
N LYS A 469 22.05 -1.04 48.05
CA LYS A 469 20.84 -0.75 47.28
C LYS A 469 21.18 -0.57 45.81
N GLU A 470 22.22 0.20 45.49
CA GLU A 470 22.70 0.40 44.12
C GLU A 470 23.09 -0.93 43.45
N VAL A 471 23.75 -1.85 44.18
CA VAL A 471 24.03 -3.21 43.69
C VAL A 471 22.73 -3.96 43.38
N THR A 472 21.75 -3.88 44.27
CA THR A 472 20.46 -4.56 44.08
C THR A 472 19.71 -4.01 42.88
N ASP A 473 19.69 -2.68 42.73
CA ASP A 473 19.04 -2.00 41.61
C ASP A 473 19.74 -2.31 40.28
N PHE A 474 21.08 -2.35 40.28
CA PHE A 474 21.86 -2.78 39.12
C PHE A 474 21.52 -4.21 38.70
N VAL A 475 21.55 -5.18 39.64
CA VAL A 475 21.25 -6.59 39.34
C VAL A 475 19.82 -6.74 38.81
N ASN A 476 18.82 -6.16 39.47
CA ASN A 476 17.42 -6.21 39.02
C ASN A 476 17.25 -5.61 37.62
N SER A 477 17.93 -4.49 37.35
CA SER A 477 17.88 -3.80 36.06
C SER A 477 18.56 -4.60 34.94
N SER A 478 19.65 -5.31 35.25
CA SER A 478 20.35 -6.23 34.35
C SER A 478 19.48 -7.44 34.02
N GLU A 479 18.86 -8.10 35.02
CA GLU A 479 17.94 -9.23 34.81
C GLU A 479 16.74 -8.87 33.92
N ILE A 480 16.19 -7.66 34.09
CA ILE A 480 15.10 -7.17 33.24
C ILE A 480 15.59 -6.95 31.80
N THR A 481 16.78 -6.35 31.63
CA THR A 481 17.35 -6.09 30.30
C THR A 481 17.71 -7.39 29.60
N GLU A 482 18.30 -8.36 30.29
CA GLU A 482 18.58 -9.71 29.79
C GLU A 482 17.30 -10.38 29.27
N ARG A 483 16.22 -10.34 30.05
CA ARG A 483 14.92 -10.88 29.60
C ARG A 483 14.43 -10.21 28.32
N ASN A 484 14.55 -8.89 28.22
CA ASN A 484 14.14 -8.16 27.03
C ASN A 484 15.00 -8.53 25.82
N ILE A 485 16.32 -8.68 25.98
CA ILE A 485 17.23 -9.16 24.93
C ILE A 485 16.77 -10.52 24.40
N TYR A 486 16.51 -11.49 25.27
CA TYR A 486 16.08 -12.82 24.83
C TYR A 486 14.68 -12.82 24.20
N ASN A 487 13.75 -11.99 24.69
CA ASN A 487 12.45 -11.82 24.06
C ASN A 487 12.57 -11.28 22.62
N GLU A 488 13.47 -10.33 22.38
CA GLU A 488 13.73 -9.81 21.03
C GLU A 488 14.41 -10.85 20.14
N VAL A 489 15.34 -11.66 20.68
CA VAL A 489 15.96 -12.78 19.96
C VAL A 489 14.91 -13.82 19.54
N ASP A 490 13.98 -14.18 20.43
CA ASP A 490 12.89 -15.11 20.12
C ASP A 490 11.93 -14.52 19.08
N THR A 491 11.64 -13.22 19.17
CA THR A 491 10.82 -12.50 18.19
C THR A 491 11.48 -12.50 16.81
N LEU A 492 12.79 -12.24 16.76
CA LEU A 492 13.57 -12.27 15.53
C LEU A 492 13.53 -13.67 14.88
N LYS A 493 13.66 -14.73 15.67
CA LYS A 493 13.57 -16.11 15.18
C LYS A 493 12.24 -16.38 14.47
N VAL A 494 11.13 -15.96 15.07
CA VAL A 494 9.79 -16.14 14.47
C VAL A 494 9.67 -15.34 13.17
N GLN A 495 10.09 -14.09 13.17
CA GLN A 495 10.01 -13.22 11.98
C GLN A 495 10.88 -13.73 10.83
N VAL A 496 12.13 -14.13 11.10
CA VAL A 496 13.04 -14.73 10.10
C VAL A 496 12.41 -16.00 9.51
N HIS A 497 11.88 -16.87 10.36
CA HIS A 497 11.21 -18.09 9.92
C HIS A 497 9.98 -17.80 9.04
N ASP A 498 9.14 -16.83 9.44
CA ASP A 498 7.92 -16.48 8.71
C ASP A 498 8.19 -15.89 7.33
N VAL A 499 9.30 -15.16 7.18
CA VAL A 499 9.78 -14.67 5.88
C VAL A 499 10.35 -15.82 5.06
N LEU A 500 11.39 -16.48 5.58
CA LEU A 500 12.18 -17.44 4.81
C LEU A 500 11.40 -18.67 4.38
N LYS A 501 10.40 -19.12 5.15
CA LYS A 501 9.60 -20.31 4.77
C LYS A 501 8.92 -20.16 3.40
N PHE A 502 8.61 -18.92 2.97
CA PHE A 502 7.96 -18.62 1.69
C PHE A 502 8.92 -18.06 0.62
N SER A 503 10.14 -17.65 1.01
CA SER A 503 11.12 -17.08 0.10
C SER A 503 11.74 -18.13 -0.81
N ASP A 504 12.03 -17.72 -2.04
CA ASP A 504 12.90 -18.46 -2.95
C ASP A 504 14.37 -18.24 -2.58
N ALA A 505 15.29 -18.81 -3.37
CA ALA A 505 16.72 -18.75 -3.09
C ALA A 505 17.31 -17.35 -3.35
N GLU A 506 16.81 -16.62 -4.35
CA GLU A 506 17.34 -15.30 -4.69
C GLU A 506 16.97 -14.27 -3.60
N PHE A 507 15.70 -14.23 -3.21
CA PHE A 507 15.24 -13.32 -2.16
C PHE A 507 15.84 -13.67 -0.80
N GLU A 508 16.00 -14.95 -0.48
CA GLU A 508 16.66 -15.40 0.75
C GLU A 508 18.08 -14.84 0.85
N SER A 509 18.87 -14.89 -0.24
CA SER A 509 20.22 -14.31 -0.25
C SER A 509 20.19 -12.80 0.05
N LYS A 510 19.32 -12.05 -0.65
CA LYS A 510 19.19 -10.59 -0.45
C LYS A 510 18.72 -10.24 0.96
N PHE A 511 17.79 -11.03 1.50
CA PHE A 511 17.27 -10.90 2.87
C PHE A 511 18.35 -11.17 3.91
N MET A 512 19.11 -12.25 3.75
CA MET A 512 20.21 -12.60 4.66
C MET A 512 21.30 -11.52 4.65
N ASP A 513 21.71 -11.05 3.48
CA ASP A 513 22.73 -10.01 3.35
C ASP A 513 22.31 -8.71 4.04
N THR A 514 21.07 -8.27 3.78
CA THR A 514 20.51 -7.05 4.41
C THR A 514 20.39 -7.21 5.93
N SER A 515 19.90 -8.37 6.40
CA SER A 515 19.79 -8.68 7.82
C SER A 515 21.16 -8.69 8.51
N ASN A 516 22.15 -9.32 7.87
CA ASN A 516 23.52 -9.41 8.39
C ASN A 516 24.18 -8.04 8.51
N GLN A 517 23.94 -7.15 7.54
CA GLN A 517 24.44 -5.77 7.60
C GLN A 517 23.84 -5.01 8.79
N LEU A 518 22.53 -5.17 9.05
CA LEU A 518 21.87 -4.53 10.19
C LEU A 518 22.33 -5.08 11.53
N LEU A 519 22.48 -6.41 11.65
CA LEU A 519 22.97 -7.06 12.85
C LEU A 519 24.37 -6.55 13.22
N ARG A 520 25.28 -6.44 12.24
CA ARG A 520 26.67 -5.97 12.45
C ARG A 520 26.82 -4.46 12.67
N SER A 521 25.75 -3.74 12.98
CA SER A 521 25.81 -2.30 13.30
C SER A 521 26.46 -2.00 14.65
N THR A 522 26.63 -3.00 15.51
CA THR A 522 27.30 -2.91 16.82
C THR A 522 28.15 -4.15 17.08
N ASP A 523 29.26 -4.02 17.81
CA ASP A 523 30.09 -5.14 18.26
C ASP A 523 29.48 -5.88 19.46
N LEU A 524 28.52 -5.25 20.16
CA LEU A 524 27.83 -5.85 21.31
C LEU A 524 27.01 -7.09 20.96
N ILE A 525 26.66 -7.29 19.69
CA ILE A 525 25.86 -8.44 19.23
C ILE A 525 26.70 -9.69 18.97
N ASP A 526 28.03 -9.56 18.89
CA ASP A 526 28.95 -10.63 18.51
C ASP A 526 28.71 -11.95 19.26
N PRO A 527 28.43 -11.97 20.59
CA PRO A 527 28.15 -13.20 21.32
C PRO A 527 26.87 -13.92 20.87
N LEU A 528 25.91 -13.20 20.29
CA LEU A 528 24.63 -13.72 19.83
C LEU A 528 24.64 -14.16 18.37
N LEU A 529 25.56 -13.63 17.54
CA LEU A 529 25.63 -13.92 16.10
C LEU A 529 25.56 -15.42 15.74
N PRO A 530 26.25 -16.35 16.42
CA PRO A 530 26.14 -17.78 16.09
C PRO A 530 24.71 -18.31 16.23
N THR A 531 23.98 -17.86 17.26
CA THR A 531 22.58 -18.22 17.46
C THR A 531 21.70 -17.56 16.40
N LEU A 532 21.91 -16.28 16.10
CA LEU A 532 21.11 -15.56 15.10
C LEU A 532 21.29 -16.15 13.69
N TYR A 533 22.50 -16.56 13.32
CA TYR A 533 22.76 -17.20 12.04
C TYR A 533 22.09 -18.57 11.90
N SER A 534 21.85 -19.27 13.00
CA SER A 534 21.08 -20.52 12.96
C SER A 534 19.60 -20.32 12.59
N PHE A 535 19.07 -19.08 12.69
CA PHE A 535 17.69 -18.80 12.34
C PHE A 535 17.43 -18.78 10.84
N PHE A 536 18.48 -18.67 10.01
CA PHE A 536 18.36 -18.69 8.56
C PHE A 536 18.18 -20.10 7.98
N ASP A 537 18.46 -21.15 8.76
CA ASP A 537 18.23 -22.54 8.33
C ASP A 537 16.75 -22.91 8.53
N VAL A 538 15.93 -22.61 7.51
CA VAL A 538 14.46 -22.76 7.54
C VAL A 538 13.99 -23.70 6.45
N GLU A 539 13.21 -24.72 6.83
CA GLU A 539 12.55 -25.60 5.88
C GLU A 539 11.48 -24.84 5.09
N LYS A 540 11.59 -24.87 3.76
CA LYS A 540 10.68 -24.18 2.84
C LYS A 540 9.34 -24.90 2.77
N VAL A 541 8.26 -24.13 2.63
CA VAL A 541 6.94 -24.74 2.38
C VAL A 541 6.86 -25.34 0.98
N ASP A 542 6.19 -26.48 0.86
CA ASP A 542 5.94 -27.16 -0.41
C ASP A 542 4.66 -26.67 -1.11
N LYS A 543 3.84 -25.86 -0.42
CA LYS A 543 2.56 -25.32 -0.90
C LYS A 543 2.10 -24.11 -0.09
N ILE A 544 1.25 -23.28 -0.70
CA ILE A 544 0.55 -22.18 -0.03
C ILE A 544 -0.84 -22.60 0.40
N ASN A 545 -1.15 -22.38 1.69
CA ASN A 545 -2.45 -22.64 2.29
C ASN A 545 -3.41 -21.48 2.02
N LEU A 546 -4.41 -21.69 1.15
CA LEU A 546 -5.42 -20.68 0.83
C LEU A 546 -6.73 -21.00 1.58
N LYS A 547 -7.19 -20.06 2.41
CA LYS A 547 -8.47 -20.20 3.11
C LYS A 547 -9.63 -19.81 2.19
N ALA A 548 -10.85 -20.16 2.58
CA ALA A 548 -12.03 -19.90 1.76
C ALA A 548 -12.19 -18.40 1.45
N TYR A 549 -11.88 -17.54 2.41
CA TYR A 549 -11.94 -16.09 2.26
C TYR A 549 -10.72 -15.47 1.55
N ASN A 550 -9.74 -16.27 1.10
CA ASN A 550 -8.62 -15.81 0.28
C ASN A 550 -8.90 -15.93 -1.23
N THR A 551 -10.01 -16.57 -1.64
CA THR A 551 -10.32 -16.79 -3.05
C THR A 551 -11.74 -16.37 -3.38
N VAL A 552 -11.99 -15.94 -4.63
CA VAL A 552 -13.32 -15.50 -5.07
C VAL A 552 -14.34 -16.63 -4.91
N PHE A 553 -14.02 -17.81 -5.44
CA PHE A 553 -14.91 -18.95 -5.40
C PHE A 553 -15.15 -19.47 -3.97
N GLY A 554 -14.09 -19.55 -3.16
CA GLY A 554 -14.20 -19.94 -1.75
C GLY A 554 -15.06 -18.97 -0.94
N THR A 555 -14.92 -17.67 -1.19
CA THR A 555 -15.66 -16.61 -0.49
C THR A 555 -17.15 -16.69 -0.79
N LYS A 556 -17.52 -16.91 -2.05
CA LYS A 556 -18.92 -17.13 -2.46
C LYS A 556 -19.54 -18.31 -1.70
N ILE A 557 -18.85 -19.45 -1.67
CA ILE A 557 -19.33 -20.66 -0.97
C ILE A 557 -19.49 -20.38 0.52
N PHE A 558 -18.47 -19.78 1.13
CA PHE A 558 -18.45 -19.50 2.56
C PHE A 558 -19.58 -18.54 2.97
N LEU A 559 -19.74 -17.44 2.24
CA LEU A 559 -20.76 -16.42 2.49
C LEU A 559 -22.17 -16.99 2.33
N LEU A 560 -22.44 -17.73 1.25
CA LEU A 560 -23.72 -18.37 1.02
C LEU A 560 -24.03 -19.44 2.08
N PHE A 561 -23.01 -20.12 2.60
CA PHE A 561 -23.18 -21.14 3.63
C PHE A 561 -23.63 -20.51 4.94
N PHE A 562 -22.97 -19.41 5.36
CA PHE A 562 -23.36 -18.67 6.55
C PHE A 562 -24.68 -17.95 6.40
N LEU A 563 -25.00 -17.40 5.22
CA LEU A 563 -26.32 -16.84 4.94
C LEU A 563 -27.42 -17.90 5.09
N SER A 564 -27.20 -19.10 4.55
CA SER A 564 -28.12 -20.24 4.69
C SER A 564 -28.27 -20.65 6.16
N LEU A 565 -27.16 -20.68 6.91
CA LEU A 565 -27.17 -20.95 8.35
C LEU A 565 -27.98 -19.89 9.13
N THR A 566 -27.89 -18.61 8.76
CA THR A 566 -28.67 -17.56 9.42
C THR A 566 -30.17 -17.76 9.21
N ILE A 567 -30.60 -18.04 7.98
CA ILE A 567 -32.01 -18.30 7.68
C ILE A 567 -32.49 -19.54 8.46
N LEU A 568 -31.68 -20.59 8.58
CA LEU A 568 -31.98 -21.78 9.38
C LEU A 568 -32.20 -21.47 10.87
N VAL A 569 -31.42 -20.53 11.42
CA VAL A 569 -31.43 -20.18 12.85
C VAL A 569 -32.56 -19.22 13.21
N ILE A 570 -32.87 -18.25 12.33
CA ILE A 570 -33.85 -17.19 12.61
C ILE A 570 -35.30 -17.68 12.45
N PHE A 571 -35.59 -18.49 11.43
CA PHE A 571 -36.95 -18.90 11.10
C PHE A 571 -37.31 -20.25 11.72
N GLU A 572 -38.58 -20.42 12.12
CA GLU A 572 -39.08 -21.67 12.72
C GLU A 572 -39.91 -22.52 11.73
N GLU A 573 -40.32 -21.92 10.62
CA GLU A 573 -41.12 -22.53 9.57
C GLU A 573 -40.39 -23.72 8.95
N LYS A 574 -41.06 -24.90 8.93
CA LYS A 574 -40.43 -26.15 8.46
C LYS A 574 -39.88 -26.04 7.05
N PHE A 575 -40.63 -25.41 6.15
CA PHE A 575 -40.26 -25.24 4.75
C PHE A 575 -38.98 -24.42 4.58
N VAL A 576 -38.86 -23.30 5.31
CA VAL A 576 -37.67 -22.44 5.30
C VAL A 576 -36.45 -23.21 5.80
N LYS A 577 -36.58 -23.96 6.90
CA LYS A 577 -35.48 -24.77 7.44
C LYS A 577 -35.00 -25.83 6.46
N TYR A 578 -35.91 -26.49 5.73
CA TYR A 578 -35.50 -27.48 4.72
C TYR A 578 -34.77 -26.83 3.55
N ILE A 579 -35.24 -25.68 3.05
CA ILE A 579 -34.54 -24.94 1.98
C ILE A 579 -33.14 -24.56 2.44
N SER A 580 -32.99 -23.97 3.63
CA SER A 580 -31.68 -23.61 4.15
C SER A 580 -30.72 -24.80 4.26
N LEU A 581 -31.20 -25.94 4.75
CA LEU A 581 -30.37 -27.16 4.83
C LEU A 581 -29.99 -27.69 3.45
N ILE A 582 -30.91 -27.68 2.48
CA ILE A 582 -30.63 -28.08 1.10
C ILE A 582 -29.56 -27.16 0.49
N SER A 583 -29.70 -25.85 0.68
CA SER A 583 -28.70 -24.86 0.24
C SER A 583 -27.33 -25.13 0.88
N MET A 584 -27.27 -25.41 2.19
CA MET A 584 -26.01 -25.75 2.87
C MET A 584 -25.37 -27.04 2.33
N TYR A 585 -26.15 -28.08 2.08
CA TYR A 585 -25.65 -29.31 1.44
C TYR A 585 -25.12 -29.05 0.04
N PHE A 586 -25.86 -28.29 -0.77
CA PHE A 586 -25.46 -27.90 -2.11
C PHE A 586 -24.12 -27.15 -2.09
N LEU A 587 -23.96 -26.17 -1.21
CA LEU A 587 -22.71 -25.40 -1.07
C LEU A 587 -21.54 -26.25 -0.56
N SER A 588 -21.82 -27.18 0.36
CA SER A 588 -20.81 -28.13 0.84
C SER A 588 -20.33 -29.02 -0.31
N ILE A 589 -21.23 -29.44 -1.21
CA ILE A 589 -20.87 -30.20 -2.41
C ILE A 589 -20.09 -29.34 -3.40
N LEU A 590 -20.51 -28.07 -3.62
CA LEU A 590 -19.79 -27.14 -4.48
C LEU A 590 -18.34 -26.90 -4.04
N SER A 591 -18.04 -27.01 -2.74
CA SER A 591 -16.67 -26.86 -2.22
C SER A 591 -15.67 -27.90 -2.73
N PHE A 592 -16.16 -28.99 -3.34
CA PHE A 592 -15.33 -30.02 -3.97
C PHE A 592 -15.11 -29.81 -5.46
N ILE A 593 -15.65 -28.75 -6.06
CA ILE A 593 -15.50 -28.46 -7.49
C ILE A 593 -14.22 -27.65 -7.74
N LYS A 594 -13.42 -28.11 -8.71
CA LYS A 594 -12.22 -27.41 -9.17
C LYS A 594 -12.59 -26.39 -10.24
N VAL A 595 -12.21 -25.13 -10.05
CA VAL A 595 -12.43 -24.00 -10.96
C VAL A 595 -11.05 -23.51 -11.41
N THR A 596 -10.80 -23.46 -12.72
CA THR A 596 -9.47 -23.12 -13.23
C THR A 596 -9.59 -22.04 -14.32
N PRO A 597 -8.86 -20.90 -14.20
CA PRO A 597 -7.99 -20.52 -13.08
C PRO A 597 -8.76 -20.18 -11.80
N LEU A 598 -8.10 -20.31 -10.63
CA LEU A 598 -8.65 -19.87 -9.34
C LEU A 598 -8.13 -18.47 -9.03
N GLU A 599 -9.05 -17.53 -8.84
CA GLU A 599 -8.77 -16.14 -8.46
C GLU A 599 -8.49 -16.04 -6.96
N VAL A 600 -7.29 -15.56 -6.61
CA VAL A 600 -6.77 -15.41 -5.24
C VAL A 600 -6.57 -13.93 -4.93
N PHE A 601 -7.05 -13.51 -3.77
CA PHE A 601 -6.86 -12.15 -3.27
C PHE A 601 -5.41 -11.95 -2.82
N SER A 602 -4.74 -10.94 -3.37
CA SER A 602 -3.53 -10.38 -2.77
C SER A 602 -3.91 -9.47 -1.60
N GLN A 603 -4.70 -8.44 -1.86
CA GLN A 603 -5.33 -7.52 -0.90
C GLN A 603 -6.41 -6.69 -1.64
N THR A 604 -7.41 -6.14 -0.93
CA THR A 604 -8.38 -5.21 -1.55
C THR A 604 -7.67 -3.99 -2.13
N GLY A 605 -8.03 -3.60 -3.35
CA GLY A 605 -7.38 -2.50 -4.08
C GLY A 605 -6.08 -2.87 -4.78
N TYR A 606 -5.71 -4.15 -4.83
CA TYR A 606 -4.52 -4.66 -5.51
C TYR A 606 -4.88 -5.72 -6.56
N PRO A 607 -4.00 -5.96 -7.54
CA PRO A 607 -4.22 -6.96 -8.59
C PRO A 607 -4.48 -8.36 -8.03
N ILE A 608 -5.44 -9.04 -8.66
CA ILE A 608 -5.78 -10.44 -8.37
C ILE A 608 -4.64 -11.33 -8.87
N ILE A 609 -4.35 -12.40 -8.14
CA ILE A 609 -3.42 -13.42 -8.62
C ILE A 609 -4.22 -14.65 -9.03
N HIS A 610 -3.78 -15.30 -10.10
CA HIS A 610 -4.40 -16.51 -10.61
C HIS A 610 -3.53 -17.72 -10.28
N THR A 611 -4.15 -18.79 -9.79
CA THR A 611 -3.50 -20.10 -9.61
C THR A 611 -4.18 -21.15 -10.50
N VAL A 612 -3.36 -21.89 -11.23
CA VAL A 612 -3.75 -22.99 -12.11
C VAL A 612 -3.34 -24.33 -11.49
N ASP A 613 -2.16 -24.37 -10.87
CA ASP A 613 -1.63 -25.54 -10.18
C ASP A 613 -2.00 -25.53 -8.68
N TYR A 614 -3.21 -26.02 -8.40
CA TYR A 614 -3.72 -26.15 -7.06
C TYR A 614 -4.56 -27.42 -6.84
N THR A 615 -4.68 -27.80 -5.57
CA THR A 615 -5.52 -28.92 -5.10
C THR A 615 -6.56 -28.44 -4.08
N ILE A 616 -7.73 -29.08 -4.09
CA ILE A 616 -8.81 -28.80 -3.13
C ILE A 616 -8.53 -29.54 -1.83
N ASN A 617 -8.67 -28.86 -0.70
CA ASN A 617 -8.64 -29.50 0.60
C ASN A 617 -10.01 -30.11 0.94
N TYR A 618 -10.15 -31.42 0.69
CA TYR A 618 -11.39 -32.15 0.97
C TYR A 618 -11.86 -32.04 2.44
N ILE A 619 -10.93 -31.82 3.38
CA ILE A 619 -11.27 -31.67 4.80
C ILE A 619 -12.23 -30.49 5.00
N PHE A 620 -12.03 -29.37 4.31
CA PHE A 620 -12.89 -28.20 4.39
C PHE A 620 -14.35 -28.53 4.01
N GLY A 621 -14.55 -29.17 2.86
CA GLY A 621 -15.89 -29.57 2.41
C GLY A 621 -16.53 -30.63 3.32
N ILE A 622 -15.74 -31.57 3.85
CA ILE A 622 -16.22 -32.57 4.82
C ILE A 622 -16.70 -31.91 6.11
N ILE A 623 -15.99 -30.89 6.61
CA ILE A 623 -16.43 -30.12 7.79
C ILE A 623 -17.79 -29.46 7.53
N LEU A 624 -17.98 -28.82 6.37
CA LEU A 624 -19.25 -28.21 6.00
C LEU A 624 -20.40 -29.22 5.92
N LEU A 625 -20.14 -30.41 5.35
CA LEU A 625 -21.11 -31.51 5.31
C LEU A 625 -21.49 -31.98 6.72
N ILE A 626 -20.50 -32.28 7.57
CA ILE A 626 -20.73 -32.75 8.95
C ILE A 626 -21.49 -31.69 9.74
N LEU A 627 -21.10 -30.42 9.62
CA LEU A 627 -21.78 -29.29 10.26
C LEU A 627 -23.25 -29.23 9.84
N THR A 628 -23.53 -29.32 8.54
CA THR A 628 -24.89 -29.35 7.99
C THR A 628 -25.69 -30.54 8.51
N SER A 629 -25.09 -31.73 8.55
CA SER A 629 -25.72 -32.94 9.08
C SER A 629 -26.03 -32.83 10.58
N LEU A 630 -25.13 -32.27 11.39
CA LEU A 630 -25.36 -32.03 12.82
C LEU A 630 -26.49 -31.02 13.05
N LEU A 631 -26.57 -29.96 12.24
CA LEU A 631 -27.66 -28.99 12.30
C LEU A 631 -29.01 -29.62 11.93
N PHE A 632 -29.03 -30.51 10.93
CA PHE A 632 -30.22 -31.29 10.59
C PHE A 632 -30.65 -32.22 11.73
N LEU A 633 -29.71 -32.96 12.33
CA LEU A 633 -29.99 -33.84 13.47
C LEU A 633 -30.51 -33.05 14.68
N ARG A 634 -29.91 -31.89 14.97
CA ARG A 634 -30.36 -30.98 16.03
C ARG A 634 -31.81 -30.54 15.79
N TYR A 635 -32.14 -30.17 14.56
CA TYR A 635 -33.49 -29.78 14.18
C TYR A 635 -34.50 -30.93 14.36
N LEU A 636 -34.15 -32.14 13.93
CA LEU A 636 -35.00 -33.33 14.13
C LEU A 636 -35.20 -33.65 15.62
N HIS A 637 -34.15 -33.54 16.43
CA HIS A 637 -34.24 -33.79 17.87
C HIS A 637 -35.16 -32.77 18.57
N TYR A 638 -35.08 -31.50 18.17
CA TYR A 638 -35.97 -30.46 18.66
C TYR A 638 -37.45 -30.73 18.30
N GLN A 639 -37.74 -31.18 17.06
CA GLN A 639 -39.11 -31.53 16.67
C GLN A 639 -39.68 -32.75 17.38
N ARG A 640 -38.84 -33.72 17.78
CA ARG A 640 -39.29 -34.91 18.52
C ARG A 640 -39.58 -34.64 20.00
N ASN A 641 -39.00 -33.59 20.57
CA ASN A 641 -39.17 -33.22 21.99
C ASN A 641 -40.20 -32.10 22.22
N LYS A 642 -40.82 -31.59 21.16
CA LYS A 642 -41.89 -30.59 21.17
C LYS A 642 -43.21 -31.31 20.90
#